data_AF-A0A9R0P0M2-F1
#
_entry.id   AF-A0A9R0P0M2-F1
#
_cell.length_a   1.000
_cell.length_b   1.000
_cell.length_c   1.000
_cell.angle_alpha   90.00
_cell.angle_beta   90.00
_cell.angle_gamma   90.00
#
_symmetry.space_group_name_H-M   'P 1'
#
loop_
_entity.id
_entity.type
_entity.pdbx_description
1 polymer ?
#
loop_
_entity_poly.entity_id
_entity_poly.type
_entity_poly.pdbx_seq_one_letter_code
_entity_poly.pdbx_strand_id
1 'polypeptide(L)'
;MRTRVKAALFASGLALTATGALVTPATSAPQQVVHVAPTGDDTHDGTSDAQSVRTLQRAQQLVRGLIPGMTGDVSVSLAGGTYAMSAPLQLTAADSGANGHRVLWTAAPGARPVISGGVPITGWKVADSTKNIWSAPAPATLRTRQLYIDGARVPRATGTLPVTLTRITGGYTTSSAAMDNWRNPKDIDFVYTGGLGAWTQPRCPVNTISPTTIKMAQPCWDNSTKRVMRTDDSGRTVELVGRQAITELPTAVENAYELLSAGEWYLDNTAHTVFYVPKPGEDITKETVTAPALETLVSGIGTASAPVHDITFSGLQFSYATWNFPSTPEGFSEIQANYTLTGAHGFDQQGLCEFVDGGKCPYGNWTKEPGNVSFAYDKNISFTRDAFVHLGAAGLDLGTGSQNDLVQGSVFTDISGNGLELGGVDITLPTAAAQHTSGNRLLDNHVFATSVEYAGGIGMDIGYTEHTTVSHNQIDHTPYSGISIGWGGWPDKVKIKAEPNYSNNNTLSNNLIFDHMQLLADGAGIYTNGNTGPNMAGGEKITGNVIHDQKGAGKAVYTDNGAGNITITGNGLYNAALAWGSKHTDYTLNKGTYDPLDIENNYWENGSADYNQKSVVIKNNHTITDAAGIPASIRTNAGLEAAYTDILSWTPAG
;
A
#
# COMPACT_ATOMS: atom_id res chain seq x y z
N MET A 1 -37.44 59.49 41.88
CA MET A 1 -37.60 59.25 40.42
C MET A 1 -36.21 59.42 39.80
N ARG A 2 -35.38 58.39 39.62
CA ARG A 2 -35.38 57.31 38.61
C ARG A 2 -35.49 57.80 37.16
N THR A 3 -34.34 58.00 36.52
CA THR A 3 -34.16 57.71 35.08
C THR A 3 -32.76 57.15 34.88
N ARG A 4 -32.70 55.97 34.25
CA ARG A 4 -31.57 55.03 34.22
C ARG A 4 -30.68 55.25 32.99
N VAL A 5 -29.37 55.19 33.22
CA VAL A 5 -28.31 55.01 32.22
C VAL A 5 -28.29 53.54 31.78
N LYS A 6 -28.25 53.25 30.47
CA LYS A 6 -28.05 51.90 29.92
C LYS A 6 -26.57 51.72 29.56
N ALA A 7 -25.93 50.75 30.20
CA ALA A 7 -24.58 50.27 29.89
C ALA A 7 -24.63 49.26 28.72
N ALA A 8 -23.65 49.37 27.82
CA ALA A 8 -23.38 48.39 26.78
C ALA A 8 -22.54 47.24 27.36
N LEU A 9 -23.01 46.00 27.22
CA LEU A 9 -22.25 44.81 27.58
C LEU A 9 -21.27 44.46 26.45
N PHE A 10 -19.99 44.42 26.77
CA PHE A 10 -18.97 43.66 26.04
C PHE A 10 -19.14 42.18 26.39
N ALA A 11 -19.46 41.34 25.41
CA ALA A 11 -19.42 39.89 25.55
C ALA A 11 -18.02 39.40 25.14
N SER A 12 -17.18 39.14 26.13
CA SER A 12 -15.92 38.41 26.00
C SER A 12 -16.22 36.94 25.70
N GLY A 13 -15.97 36.50 24.46
CA GLY A 13 -16.01 35.10 24.06
C GLY A 13 -14.81 34.35 24.63
N LEU A 14 -15.06 33.45 25.58
CA LEU A 14 -14.08 32.45 26.01
C LEU A 14 -13.79 31.51 24.84
N ALA A 15 -12.54 31.49 24.38
CA ALA A 15 -12.02 30.40 23.56
C ALA A 15 -11.95 29.13 24.42
N LEU A 16 -12.82 28.16 24.18
CA LEU A 16 -12.66 26.80 24.71
C LEU A 16 -11.51 26.14 23.94
N THR A 17 -10.34 26.06 24.57
CA THR A 17 -9.30 25.11 24.19
C THR A 17 -9.81 23.71 24.47
N ALA A 18 -10.17 22.96 23.43
CA ALA A 18 -10.44 21.54 23.53
C ALA A 18 -9.10 20.81 23.74
N THR A 19 -8.67 20.65 24.99
CA THR A 19 -7.65 19.69 25.35
C THR A 19 -8.22 18.30 25.08
N GLY A 20 -7.71 17.60 24.06
CA GLY A 20 -7.98 16.19 23.83
C GLY A 20 -7.53 15.39 25.05
N ALA A 21 -8.46 15.08 25.94
CA ALA A 21 -8.22 14.09 26.98
C ALA A 21 -8.10 12.74 26.27
N LEU A 22 -6.99 12.04 26.51
CA LEU A 22 -6.84 10.62 26.23
C LEU A 22 -8.03 9.89 26.85
N VAL A 23 -9.03 9.56 26.03
CA VAL A 23 -10.00 8.53 26.39
C VAL A 23 -9.27 7.22 26.12
N THR A 24 -8.44 6.78 27.06
CA THR A 24 -8.23 5.34 27.19
C THR A 24 -9.62 4.78 27.46
N PRO A 25 -10.23 3.98 26.56
CA PRO A 25 -11.42 3.26 26.96
C PRO A 25 -11.04 2.52 28.23
N ALA A 26 -11.80 2.73 29.30
CA ALA A 26 -11.66 1.91 30.49
C ALA A 26 -11.98 0.49 30.03
N THR A 27 -10.95 -0.30 29.71
CA THR A 27 -11.10 -1.70 29.35
C THR A 27 -11.57 -2.39 30.61
N SER A 28 -12.87 -2.65 30.70
CA SER A 28 -13.36 -3.69 31.59
C SER A 28 -12.54 -4.95 31.31
N ALA A 29 -12.08 -5.63 32.35
CA ALA A 29 -11.39 -6.91 32.19
C ALA A 29 -12.21 -7.80 31.24
N PRO A 30 -11.59 -8.46 30.24
CA PRO A 30 -12.33 -9.28 29.31
C PRO A 30 -13.11 -10.34 30.09
N GLN A 31 -14.32 -10.64 29.63
CA GLN A 31 -15.16 -11.68 30.22
C GLN A 31 -14.40 -13.01 30.25
N GLN A 32 -13.63 -13.29 29.21
CA GLN A 32 -12.85 -14.51 29.07
C GLN A 32 -11.61 -14.27 28.22
N VAL A 33 -10.52 -14.97 28.56
CA VAL A 33 -9.26 -14.98 27.80
C VAL A 33 -9.01 -16.39 27.26
N VAL A 34 -8.75 -16.49 25.96
CA VAL A 34 -8.29 -17.69 25.27
C VAL A 34 -6.78 -17.58 25.08
N HIS A 35 -6.01 -18.41 25.76
CA HIS A 35 -4.55 -18.40 25.74
C HIS A 35 -4.02 -19.23 24.55
N VAL A 36 -3.09 -18.65 23.78
CA VAL A 36 -2.49 -19.29 22.61
C VAL A 36 -0.97 -19.21 22.69
N ALA A 37 -0.26 -20.31 22.50
CA ALA A 37 1.20 -20.34 22.50
C ALA A 37 1.75 -21.26 21.40
N PRO A 38 2.90 -20.95 20.77
CA PRO A 38 3.50 -21.85 19.77
C PRO A 38 3.81 -23.26 20.31
N THR A 39 4.04 -23.37 21.63
CA THR A 39 4.27 -24.62 22.36
C THR A 39 3.00 -25.24 22.96
N GLY A 40 1.82 -24.66 22.68
CA GLY A 40 0.53 -25.15 23.17
C GLY A 40 0.07 -26.46 22.50
N ASP A 41 -1.15 -26.88 22.84
CA ASP A 41 -1.79 -28.09 22.28
C ASP A 41 -3.26 -27.78 21.94
N ASP A 42 -3.69 -28.07 20.71
CA ASP A 42 -5.06 -27.77 20.25
C ASP A 42 -6.14 -28.65 20.91
N THR A 43 -5.74 -29.67 21.66
CA THR A 43 -6.63 -30.46 22.54
C THR A 43 -6.97 -29.75 23.85
N HIS A 44 -6.22 -28.72 24.25
CA HIS A 44 -6.55 -27.90 25.41
C HIS A 44 -7.77 -26.99 25.18
N ASP A 45 -8.28 -26.43 26.28
CA ASP A 45 -9.46 -25.56 26.30
C ASP A 45 -9.15 -24.05 26.22
N GLY A 46 -7.87 -23.66 26.27
CA GLY A 46 -7.44 -22.27 26.16
C GLY A 46 -7.69 -21.43 27.42
N THR A 47 -8.09 -22.01 28.56
CA THR A 47 -8.54 -21.26 29.75
C THR A 47 -7.43 -20.68 30.62
N SER A 48 -6.17 -21.05 30.37
CA SER A 48 -5.00 -20.55 31.09
C SER A 48 -3.72 -20.78 30.26
N ASP A 49 -2.60 -20.18 30.66
CA ASP A 49 -1.30 -20.43 30.01
C ASP A 49 -0.93 -21.93 30.00
N ALA A 50 -1.23 -22.67 31.06
CA ALA A 50 -0.97 -24.11 31.15
C ALA A 50 -1.91 -24.96 30.27
N GLN A 51 -3.02 -24.37 29.80
CA GLN A 51 -3.99 -24.97 28.89
C GLN A 51 -4.05 -24.19 27.58
N SER A 52 -2.95 -23.54 27.17
CA SER A 52 -2.92 -22.78 25.93
C SER A 52 -3.13 -23.70 24.72
N VAL A 53 -3.93 -23.24 23.76
CA VAL A 53 -4.03 -23.87 22.44
C VAL A 53 -2.86 -23.46 21.56
N ARG A 54 -2.59 -24.21 20.50
CA ARG A 54 -1.42 -23.99 19.65
C ARG A 54 -1.70 -23.07 18.47
N THR A 55 -2.84 -23.28 17.82
CA THR A 55 -3.16 -22.66 16.53
C THR A 55 -4.15 -21.52 16.67
N LEU A 56 -4.03 -20.53 15.79
CA LEU A 56 -4.99 -19.42 15.70
C LEU A 56 -6.39 -19.92 15.31
N GLN A 57 -6.47 -20.95 14.45
CA GLN A 57 -7.73 -21.56 14.05
C GLN A 57 -8.44 -22.24 15.22
N ARG A 58 -7.70 -22.89 16.13
CA ARG A 58 -8.31 -23.45 17.34
C ARG A 58 -8.81 -22.35 18.27
N ALA A 59 -8.03 -21.29 18.45
CA ALA A 59 -8.46 -20.14 19.25
C ALA A 59 -9.74 -19.50 18.68
N GLN A 60 -9.81 -19.32 17.36
CA GLN A 60 -10.99 -18.82 16.67
C GLN A 60 -12.23 -19.68 16.96
N GLN A 61 -12.12 -21.00 16.90
CA GLN A 61 -13.23 -21.91 17.20
C GLN A 61 -13.72 -21.77 18.64
N LEU A 62 -12.81 -21.61 19.59
CA LEU A 62 -13.17 -21.38 21.00
C LEU A 62 -13.91 -20.06 21.15
N VAL A 63 -13.39 -18.98 20.56
CA VAL A 63 -14.02 -17.65 20.58
C VAL A 63 -15.43 -17.70 19.96
N ARG A 64 -15.62 -18.38 18.83
CA ARG A 64 -16.96 -18.57 18.22
C ARG A 64 -17.98 -19.18 19.17
N GLY A 65 -17.54 -20.09 20.05
CA GLY A 65 -18.40 -20.67 21.08
C GLY A 65 -18.82 -19.69 22.18
N LEU A 66 -18.04 -18.62 22.39
CA LEU A 66 -18.26 -17.61 23.44
C LEU A 66 -19.10 -16.43 22.95
N ILE A 67 -19.02 -16.09 21.65
CA ILE A 67 -19.69 -14.91 21.06
C ILE A 67 -21.18 -14.80 21.41
N PRO A 68 -22.03 -15.84 21.29
CA PRO A 68 -23.46 -15.72 21.59
C PRO A 68 -23.77 -15.30 23.04
N GLY A 69 -22.85 -15.54 23.97
CA GLY A 69 -23.01 -15.28 25.42
C GLY A 69 -22.19 -14.10 25.94
N MET A 70 -21.72 -13.20 25.07
CA MET A 70 -20.88 -12.07 25.47
C MET A 70 -21.64 -11.11 26.42
N THR A 71 -21.04 -10.86 27.58
CA THR A 71 -21.38 -9.82 28.58
C THR A 71 -20.18 -8.92 28.89
N GLY A 72 -19.05 -9.18 28.23
CA GLY A 72 -17.83 -8.40 28.19
C GLY A 72 -17.01 -8.79 26.96
N ASP A 73 -15.89 -8.10 26.72
CA ASP A 73 -15.00 -8.43 25.61
C ASP A 73 -14.40 -9.84 25.77
N VAL A 74 -14.14 -10.51 24.65
CA VAL A 74 -13.46 -11.82 24.62
C VAL A 74 -12.06 -11.61 24.05
N SER A 75 -11.04 -11.99 24.80
CA SER A 75 -9.64 -11.80 24.39
C SER A 75 -9.03 -13.13 23.94
N VAL A 76 -8.25 -13.09 22.87
CA VAL A 76 -7.25 -14.09 22.52
C VAL A 76 -5.88 -13.51 22.88
N SER A 77 -5.19 -14.14 23.83
CA SER A 77 -3.88 -13.70 24.33
C SER A 77 -2.78 -14.57 23.75
N LEU A 78 -1.93 -13.98 22.89
CA LEU A 78 -0.85 -14.68 22.20
C LEU A 78 0.46 -14.53 22.98
N ALA A 79 1.02 -15.65 23.44
CA ALA A 79 2.36 -15.71 24.00
C ALA A 79 3.45 -15.36 22.96
N GLY A 80 4.67 -15.09 23.42
CA GLY A 80 5.79 -14.78 22.54
C GLY A 80 6.19 -15.97 21.66
N GLY A 81 6.56 -15.68 20.41
CA GLY A 81 7.11 -16.65 19.45
C GLY A 81 6.40 -16.64 18.10
N THR A 82 6.82 -17.54 17.22
CA THR A 82 6.35 -17.61 15.84
C THR A 82 5.22 -18.64 15.69
N TYR A 83 4.08 -18.18 15.21
CA TYR A 83 2.91 -18.98 14.86
C TYR A 83 2.98 -19.27 13.36
N ALA A 84 3.64 -20.38 13.01
CA ALA A 84 3.74 -20.84 11.63
C ALA A 84 2.36 -21.32 11.12
N MET A 85 1.87 -20.69 10.06
CA MET A 85 0.56 -20.94 9.49
C MET A 85 0.65 -21.89 8.30
N SER A 86 -0.22 -22.90 8.27
CA SER A 86 -0.42 -23.76 7.10
C SER A 86 -1.61 -23.32 6.24
N ALA A 87 -2.46 -22.44 6.78
CA ALA A 87 -3.59 -21.82 6.09
C ALA A 87 -3.92 -20.46 6.73
N PRO A 88 -4.52 -19.51 5.99
CA PRO A 88 -4.92 -18.21 6.52
C PRO A 88 -5.89 -18.32 7.70
N LEU A 89 -5.89 -17.32 8.59
CA LEU A 89 -6.96 -17.10 9.56
C LEU A 89 -8.12 -16.37 8.86
N GLN A 90 -9.20 -17.11 8.59
CA GLN A 90 -10.37 -16.57 7.87
C GLN A 90 -11.47 -16.17 8.85
N LEU A 91 -11.62 -14.86 9.05
CA LEU A 91 -12.67 -14.25 9.85
C LEU A 91 -13.90 -13.95 8.99
N THR A 92 -15.07 -14.15 9.58
CA THR A 92 -16.39 -13.96 8.98
C THR A 92 -17.29 -13.23 9.97
N ALA A 93 -18.53 -12.92 9.59
CA ALA A 93 -19.51 -12.35 10.52
C ALA A 93 -19.76 -13.21 11.79
N ALA A 94 -19.44 -14.51 11.74
CA ALA A 94 -19.55 -15.40 12.90
C ALA A 94 -18.43 -15.18 13.94
N ASP A 95 -17.40 -14.40 13.60
CA ASP A 95 -16.26 -14.05 14.45
C ASP A 95 -16.40 -12.64 15.05
N SER A 96 -17.47 -11.93 14.68
CA SER A 96 -17.73 -10.57 15.13
C SER A 96 -18.15 -10.51 16.60
N GLY A 97 -17.84 -9.39 17.25
CA GLY A 97 -18.32 -9.12 18.60
C GLY A 97 -19.86 -9.12 18.71
N ALA A 98 -20.39 -9.42 19.89
CA ALA A 98 -21.83 -9.45 20.16
C ALA A 98 -22.19 -8.64 21.42
N ASN A 99 -23.45 -8.23 21.51
CA ASN A 99 -24.02 -7.52 22.67
C ASN A 99 -23.28 -6.21 23.06
N GLY A 100 -22.64 -5.56 22.08
CA GLY A 100 -21.88 -4.32 22.31
C GLY A 100 -20.43 -4.54 22.79
N HIS A 101 -19.93 -5.77 22.69
CA HIS A 101 -18.57 -6.16 23.10
C HIS A 101 -17.71 -6.55 21.89
N ARG A 102 -16.39 -6.63 22.11
CA ARG A 102 -15.38 -6.88 21.07
C ARG A 102 -14.69 -8.22 21.22
N VAL A 103 -14.12 -8.71 20.11
CA VAL A 103 -13.15 -9.80 20.08
C VAL A 103 -11.74 -9.23 19.92
N LEU A 104 -10.86 -9.48 20.88
CA LEU A 104 -9.53 -8.86 20.96
C LEU A 104 -8.42 -9.89 20.72
N TRP A 105 -7.72 -9.83 19.59
CA TRP A 105 -6.50 -10.61 19.32
C TRP A 105 -5.28 -9.81 19.75
N THR A 106 -4.70 -10.16 20.88
CA THR A 106 -3.71 -9.32 21.58
C THR A 106 -2.44 -10.10 21.91
N ALA A 107 -1.29 -9.44 21.78
CA ALA A 107 -0.06 -9.93 22.39
C ALA A 107 -0.22 -9.99 23.91
N ALA A 108 0.25 -11.07 24.52
CA ALA A 108 0.42 -11.13 25.97
C ALA A 108 1.36 -10.01 26.44
N PRO A 109 1.25 -9.50 27.68
CA PRO A 109 2.10 -8.41 28.15
C PRO A 109 3.61 -8.67 27.93
N GLY A 110 4.27 -7.79 27.18
CA GLY A 110 5.70 -7.89 26.84
C GLY A 110 6.06 -8.94 25.77
N ALA A 111 5.07 -9.68 25.26
CA ALA A 111 5.28 -10.62 24.16
C ALA A 111 5.34 -9.92 22.80
N ARG A 112 5.99 -10.57 21.84
CA ARG A 112 6.08 -10.14 20.42
C ARG A 112 5.71 -11.31 19.52
N PRO A 113 4.42 -11.70 19.44
CA PRO A 113 3.98 -12.82 18.62
C PRO A 113 4.11 -12.52 17.13
N VAL A 114 4.63 -13.48 16.37
CA VAL A 114 4.79 -13.39 14.90
C VAL A 114 3.83 -14.36 14.23
N ILE A 115 2.85 -13.83 13.51
CA ILE A 115 1.95 -14.59 12.64
C ILE A 115 2.66 -14.76 11.30
N SER A 116 3.13 -15.99 11.01
CA SER A 116 4.06 -16.25 9.92
C SER A 116 3.49 -17.21 8.88
N GLY A 117 3.53 -16.81 7.61
CA GLY A 117 3.29 -17.69 6.45
C GLY A 117 4.56 -18.35 5.90
N GLY A 118 5.69 -18.20 6.60
CA GLY A 118 7.00 -18.64 6.16
C GLY A 118 7.30 -20.10 6.48
N VAL A 119 8.12 -20.73 5.65
CA VAL A 119 8.68 -22.06 5.86
C VAL A 119 10.21 -21.98 5.94
N PRO A 120 10.86 -22.77 6.82
CA PRO A 120 12.31 -22.78 6.91
C PRO A 120 12.93 -23.51 5.72
N ILE A 121 14.03 -23.00 5.19
CA ILE A 121 14.87 -23.65 4.18
C ILE A 121 16.15 -24.14 4.84
N THR A 122 16.32 -25.47 4.89
CA THR A 122 17.41 -26.12 5.64
C THR A 122 18.11 -27.18 4.79
N GLY A 123 19.26 -27.69 5.27
CA GLY A 123 20.02 -28.72 4.57
C GLY A 123 20.93 -28.17 3.47
N TRP A 124 21.48 -26.96 3.69
CA TRP A 124 22.39 -26.29 2.79
C TRP A 124 23.67 -27.09 2.52
N LYS A 125 24.05 -27.18 1.25
CA LYS A 125 25.28 -27.81 0.78
C LYS A 125 25.90 -27.01 -0.36
N VAL A 126 27.21 -27.13 -0.54
CA VAL A 126 27.90 -26.53 -1.69
C VAL A 126 27.40 -27.17 -2.99
N ALA A 127 26.88 -26.35 -3.90
CA ALA A 127 26.44 -26.75 -5.24
C ALA A 127 27.52 -26.49 -6.31
N ASP A 128 28.23 -25.36 -6.20
CA ASP A 128 29.37 -24.99 -7.04
C ASP A 128 30.41 -24.25 -6.17
N SER A 129 31.53 -24.92 -5.87
CA SER A 129 32.59 -24.34 -5.04
C SER A 129 33.37 -23.22 -5.73
N THR A 130 33.39 -23.19 -7.07
CA THR A 130 34.14 -22.19 -7.83
C THR A 130 33.43 -20.83 -7.84
N LYS A 131 32.10 -20.84 -7.74
CA LYS A 131 31.24 -19.66 -7.69
C LYS A 131 30.68 -19.36 -6.30
N ASN A 132 31.05 -20.17 -5.29
CA ASN A 132 30.47 -20.13 -3.95
C ASN A 132 28.93 -20.24 -3.95
N ILE A 133 28.37 -21.07 -4.84
CA ILE A 133 26.92 -21.31 -4.87
C ILE A 133 26.61 -22.45 -3.91
N TRP A 134 25.70 -22.17 -2.99
CA TRP A 134 25.10 -23.14 -2.09
C TRP A 134 23.68 -23.46 -2.52
N SER A 135 23.19 -24.65 -2.16
CA SER A 135 21.80 -25.03 -2.39
C SER A 135 21.20 -25.82 -1.26
N ALA A 136 19.88 -25.73 -1.15
CA ALA A 136 19.06 -26.48 -0.20
C ALA A 136 17.78 -26.97 -0.88
N PRO A 137 17.23 -28.13 -0.47
CA PRO A 137 15.94 -28.59 -0.94
C PRO A 137 14.82 -27.60 -0.54
N ALA A 138 13.89 -27.35 -1.46
CA ALA A 138 12.68 -26.58 -1.22
C ALA A 138 11.47 -27.53 -1.13
N PRO A 139 10.42 -27.20 -0.35
CA PRO A 139 9.14 -27.89 -0.47
C PRO A 139 8.63 -27.83 -1.91
N ALA A 140 8.13 -28.94 -2.46
CA ALA A 140 7.72 -29.01 -3.87
C ALA A 140 6.58 -28.04 -4.23
N THR A 141 5.74 -27.70 -3.24
CA THR A 141 4.63 -26.75 -3.34
C THR A 141 5.07 -25.30 -3.16
N LEU A 142 6.30 -25.03 -2.73
CA LEU A 142 6.78 -23.67 -2.50
C LEU A 142 6.81 -22.91 -3.83
N ARG A 143 6.10 -21.78 -3.86
CA ARG A 143 6.22 -20.75 -4.88
C ARG A 143 6.37 -19.43 -4.12
N THR A 144 7.46 -18.73 -4.40
CA THR A 144 7.78 -17.51 -3.69
C THR A 144 8.62 -16.58 -4.56
N ARG A 145 8.50 -15.28 -4.28
CA ARG A 145 9.33 -14.23 -4.88
C ARG A 145 10.29 -13.61 -3.86
N GLN A 146 10.25 -14.04 -2.60
CA GLN A 146 11.06 -13.51 -1.51
C GLN A 146 11.81 -14.61 -0.75
N LEU A 147 12.97 -14.25 -0.20
CA LEU A 147 13.76 -15.08 0.71
C LEU A 147 14.38 -14.17 1.76
N TYR A 148 14.45 -14.66 3.01
CA TYR A 148 14.98 -13.93 4.14
C TYR A 148 16.06 -14.76 4.83
N ILE A 149 17.17 -14.12 5.20
CA ILE A 149 18.27 -14.71 5.97
C ILE A 149 18.44 -13.89 7.25
N ASP A 150 18.25 -14.53 8.40
CA ASP A 150 18.23 -13.90 9.73
C ASP A 150 17.32 -12.66 9.79
N GLY A 151 16.13 -12.79 9.20
CA GLY A 151 15.12 -11.72 9.12
C GLY A 151 15.43 -10.63 8.10
N ALA A 152 16.58 -10.64 7.42
CA ALA A 152 16.89 -9.68 6.36
C ALA A 152 16.46 -10.21 4.99
N ARG A 153 15.68 -9.43 4.23
CA ARG A 153 15.38 -9.74 2.82
C ARG A 153 16.67 -9.82 2.02
N VAL A 154 16.81 -10.87 1.21
CA VAL A 154 17.89 -10.99 0.23
C VAL A 154 17.35 -10.83 -1.20
N PRO A 155 18.07 -10.10 -2.07
CA PRO A 155 17.64 -9.86 -3.44
C PRO A 155 17.54 -11.17 -4.23
N ARG A 156 16.47 -11.30 -5.02
CA ARG A 156 16.38 -12.35 -6.04
C ARG A 156 17.41 -12.07 -7.14
N ALA A 157 18.01 -13.11 -7.71
CA ALA A 157 19.03 -12.99 -8.75
C ALA A 157 18.61 -11.99 -9.84
N THR A 158 19.39 -10.92 -10.01
CA THR A 158 19.06 -9.84 -10.95
C THR A 158 20.31 -9.34 -11.67
N GLY A 159 20.14 -8.72 -12.83
CA GLY A 159 21.27 -8.15 -13.56
C GLY A 159 20.94 -7.64 -14.95
N THR A 160 21.99 -7.23 -15.66
CA THR A 160 21.93 -6.80 -17.05
C THR A 160 21.94 -7.98 -18.00
N LEU A 161 21.27 -7.84 -19.14
CA LEU A 161 21.34 -8.83 -20.22
C LEU A 161 22.76 -8.96 -20.79
N PRO A 162 23.27 -10.19 -21.06
CA PRO A 162 24.56 -10.40 -21.70
C PRO A 162 24.51 -10.20 -23.23
N VAL A 163 23.41 -9.67 -23.76
CA VAL A 163 23.13 -9.48 -25.18
C VAL A 163 22.48 -8.11 -25.41
N THR A 164 22.66 -7.55 -26.60
CA THR A 164 21.84 -6.40 -27.01
C THR A 164 20.53 -6.89 -27.60
N LEU A 165 19.43 -6.20 -27.29
CA LEU A 165 18.09 -6.53 -27.77
C LEU A 165 17.67 -5.62 -28.93
N THR A 166 17.02 -6.21 -29.94
CA THR A 166 16.22 -5.48 -30.94
C THR A 166 14.77 -5.91 -30.80
N ARG A 167 13.86 -4.95 -30.61
CA ARG A 167 12.43 -5.24 -30.43
C ARG A 167 11.81 -5.82 -31.71
N ILE A 168 10.99 -6.86 -31.55
CA ILE A 168 10.17 -7.46 -32.59
C ILE A 168 8.74 -7.67 -32.09
N THR A 169 7.83 -8.06 -32.98
CA THR A 169 6.48 -8.46 -32.57
C THR A 169 6.55 -9.64 -31.60
N GLY A 170 6.02 -9.46 -30.39
CA GLY A 170 5.98 -10.50 -29.36
C GLY A 170 7.26 -10.70 -28.54
N GLY A 171 8.28 -9.84 -28.70
CA GLY A 171 9.48 -9.87 -27.87
C GLY A 171 10.70 -9.23 -28.52
N TYR A 172 11.82 -9.96 -28.57
CA TYR A 172 13.12 -9.44 -28.97
C TYR A 172 13.94 -10.42 -29.82
N THR A 173 14.77 -9.91 -30.73
CA THR A 173 15.96 -10.63 -31.20
C THR A 173 17.18 -10.20 -30.38
N THR A 174 18.17 -11.10 -30.28
CA THR A 174 19.41 -10.88 -29.53
C THR A 174 20.62 -10.84 -30.46
N SER A 175 21.70 -10.18 -30.04
CA SER A 175 22.97 -10.13 -30.80
C SER A 175 23.72 -11.46 -30.89
N SER A 176 23.42 -12.42 -30.01
CA SER A 176 24.08 -13.73 -29.94
C SER A 176 23.22 -14.75 -29.18
N ALA A 177 23.69 -16.01 -29.16
CA ALA A 177 23.07 -17.13 -28.45
C ALA A 177 23.50 -17.29 -26.99
N ALA A 178 23.98 -16.22 -26.35
CA ALA A 178 24.43 -16.27 -24.96
C ALA A 178 23.34 -16.68 -23.96
N MET A 179 22.06 -16.51 -24.31
CA MET A 179 20.91 -16.85 -23.46
C MET A 179 20.21 -18.16 -23.83
N ASP A 180 20.61 -18.84 -24.91
CA ASP A 180 19.89 -20.00 -25.48
C ASP A 180 19.69 -21.15 -24.48
N ASN A 181 20.65 -21.34 -23.59
CA ASN A 181 20.67 -22.42 -22.59
C ASN A 181 20.35 -21.94 -21.17
N TRP A 182 19.79 -20.73 -21.02
CA TRP A 182 19.37 -20.26 -19.71
C TRP A 182 18.27 -21.15 -19.13
N ARG A 183 18.38 -21.44 -17.84
CA ARG A 183 17.47 -22.34 -17.14
C ARG A 183 16.10 -21.68 -16.95
N ASN A 184 15.06 -22.51 -16.99
CA ASN A 184 13.68 -22.13 -16.67
C ASN A 184 13.27 -20.77 -17.27
N PRO A 185 13.35 -20.58 -18.60
CA PRO A 185 13.14 -19.27 -19.22
C PRO A 185 11.77 -18.67 -18.92
N LYS A 186 10.78 -19.48 -18.55
CA LYS A 186 9.43 -19.02 -18.18
C LYS A 186 9.34 -18.33 -16.83
N ASP A 187 10.33 -18.53 -15.97
CA ASP A 187 10.34 -17.94 -14.64
C ASP A 187 11.09 -16.59 -14.65
N ILE A 188 11.73 -16.21 -15.76
CA ILE A 188 12.54 -15.00 -15.90
C ILE A 188 11.64 -13.79 -16.18
N ASP A 189 11.83 -12.72 -15.41
CA ASP A 189 11.13 -11.44 -15.60
C ASP A 189 12.01 -10.42 -16.31
N PHE A 190 11.45 -9.71 -17.30
CA PHE A 190 12.04 -8.48 -17.82
C PHE A 190 11.36 -7.29 -17.15
N VAL A 191 12.16 -6.40 -16.55
CA VAL A 191 11.70 -5.25 -15.77
C VAL A 191 11.85 -3.95 -16.59
N TYR A 192 10.83 -3.10 -16.59
CA TYR A 192 10.77 -1.88 -17.40
C TYR A 192 10.50 -0.65 -16.53
N THR A 193 11.50 -0.15 -15.82
CA THR A 193 11.32 1.06 -14.98
C THR A 193 10.91 2.26 -15.84
N GLY A 194 9.79 2.89 -15.50
CA GLY A 194 9.19 3.97 -16.30
C GLY A 194 8.42 3.51 -17.55
N GLY A 195 8.27 2.20 -17.75
CA GLY A 195 7.85 1.58 -19.00
C GLY A 195 6.41 1.89 -19.45
N LEU A 196 5.48 2.19 -18.56
CA LEU A 196 4.11 2.58 -18.92
C LEU A 196 3.73 3.97 -18.41
N GLY A 197 4.73 4.71 -17.93
CA GLY A 197 4.61 6.00 -17.26
C GLY A 197 5.75 6.13 -16.26
N ALA A 198 6.20 7.35 -15.98
CA ALA A 198 7.33 7.59 -15.08
C ALA A 198 7.10 7.12 -13.63
N TRP A 199 5.84 6.82 -13.29
CA TRP A 199 5.35 6.31 -12.01
C TRP A 199 5.16 4.78 -12.00
N THR A 200 5.56 4.06 -13.05
CA THR A 200 5.35 2.60 -13.16
C THR A 200 6.65 1.83 -13.27
N GLN A 201 6.63 0.56 -12.86
CA GLN A 201 7.68 -0.42 -13.14
C GLN A 201 7.07 -1.76 -13.59
N PRO A 202 6.56 -1.84 -14.83
CA PRO A 202 6.04 -3.10 -15.36
C PRO A 202 7.10 -4.19 -15.39
N ARG A 203 6.66 -5.43 -15.18
CA ARG A 203 7.49 -6.64 -15.29
C ARG A 203 6.72 -7.68 -16.09
N CYS A 204 7.34 -8.21 -17.15
CA CYS A 204 6.75 -9.26 -17.96
C CYS A 204 7.64 -10.50 -18.00
N PRO A 205 7.07 -11.69 -17.70
CA PRO A 205 7.80 -12.93 -17.83
C PRO A 205 8.19 -13.22 -19.28
N VAL A 206 9.27 -13.95 -19.45
CA VAL A 206 9.67 -14.56 -20.73
C VAL A 206 8.83 -15.82 -20.96
N ASN A 207 8.53 -16.15 -22.23
CA ASN A 207 7.85 -17.39 -22.59
C ASN A 207 8.83 -18.45 -23.10
N THR A 208 9.70 -18.04 -24.04
CA THR A 208 10.71 -18.92 -24.63
C THR A 208 11.95 -18.11 -24.99
N ILE A 209 13.11 -18.72 -24.78
CA ILE A 209 14.38 -18.28 -25.36
C ILE A 209 14.80 -19.35 -26.37
N SER A 210 15.27 -18.89 -27.52
CA SER A 210 15.86 -19.68 -28.61
C SER A 210 17.11 -18.94 -29.09
N PRO A 211 17.96 -19.50 -29.98
CA PRO A 211 19.34 -19.05 -30.12
C PRO A 211 19.50 -17.55 -30.33
N THR A 212 18.61 -16.88 -31.06
CA THR A 212 18.68 -15.41 -31.19
C THR A 212 17.32 -14.74 -31.06
N THR A 213 16.37 -15.36 -30.37
CA THR A 213 15.00 -14.85 -30.24
C THR A 213 14.41 -15.14 -28.87
N ILE A 214 13.87 -14.10 -28.24
CA ILE A 214 13.14 -14.13 -26.98
C ILE A 214 11.69 -13.79 -27.28
N LYS A 215 10.77 -14.67 -26.88
CA LYS A 215 9.33 -14.38 -26.90
C LYS A 215 8.89 -14.07 -25.48
N MET A 216 8.16 -12.98 -25.31
CA MET A 216 7.59 -12.60 -24.02
C MET A 216 6.29 -13.36 -23.74
N ALA A 217 5.96 -13.56 -22.47
CA ALA A 217 4.74 -14.20 -22.03
C ALA A 217 3.50 -13.34 -22.31
N GLN A 218 2.40 -14.02 -22.59
CA GLN A 218 1.09 -13.42 -22.79
C GLN A 218 0.16 -13.84 -21.65
N PRO A 219 -0.71 -12.94 -21.16
CA PRO A 219 -1.04 -11.66 -21.77
C PRO A 219 -0.19 -10.45 -21.35
N CYS A 220 0.80 -10.60 -20.45
CA CYS A 220 1.57 -9.45 -19.95
C CYS A 220 2.11 -8.55 -21.07
N TRP A 221 2.74 -9.17 -22.08
CA TRP A 221 3.37 -8.40 -23.14
C TRP A 221 2.36 -7.61 -23.97
N ASP A 222 1.24 -8.21 -24.36
CA ASP A 222 0.19 -7.48 -25.10
C ASP A 222 -0.46 -6.40 -24.22
N ASN A 223 -0.75 -6.73 -22.94
CA ASN A 223 -1.22 -5.77 -21.94
C ASN A 223 -0.25 -4.61 -21.70
N SER A 224 1.03 -4.75 -22.04
CA SER A 224 2.05 -3.72 -21.88
C SER A 224 2.48 -3.06 -23.20
N THR A 225 2.02 -3.54 -24.36
CA THR A 225 2.55 -3.07 -25.66
C THR A 225 1.51 -2.81 -26.73
N LYS A 226 0.28 -3.26 -26.53
CA LYS A 226 -0.82 -3.11 -27.49
C LYS A 226 -1.97 -2.29 -26.92
N ARG A 227 -1.75 -1.50 -25.87
CA ARG A 227 -2.81 -0.69 -25.27
C ARG A 227 -3.42 0.21 -26.34
N VAL A 228 -4.75 0.32 -26.35
CA VAL A 228 -5.44 1.17 -27.33
C VAL A 228 -5.31 2.63 -26.91
N MET A 229 -5.29 3.52 -27.89
CA MET A 229 -5.11 4.98 -27.70
C MET A 229 -6.40 5.74 -27.92
N ARG A 230 -6.51 6.90 -27.26
CA ARG A 230 -7.48 7.91 -27.68
C ARG A 230 -6.89 8.80 -28.80
N THR A 231 -7.75 9.24 -29.71
CA THR A 231 -7.40 9.95 -30.96
C THR A 231 -7.24 11.47 -30.84
N ASP A 232 -6.84 11.99 -29.69
CA ASP A 232 -6.67 13.43 -29.46
C ASP A 232 -5.22 13.92 -29.51
N ASP A 233 -4.34 13.13 -30.13
CA ASP A 233 -2.90 13.35 -30.28
C ASP A 233 -2.11 13.43 -28.96
N SER A 234 -2.71 13.06 -27.82
CA SER A 234 -2.07 13.14 -26.49
C SER A 234 -0.98 12.10 -26.21
N GLY A 235 -0.86 11.06 -27.04
CA GLY A 235 0.10 9.97 -26.81
C GLY A 235 -0.27 9.04 -25.64
N ARG A 236 -1.50 9.10 -25.12
CA ARG A 236 -2.01 8.30 -23.99
C ARG A 236 -3.07 7.27 -24.37
N THR A 237 -3.16 6.21 -23.54
CA THR A 237 -4.12 5.11 -23.70
C THR A 237 -5.59 5.56 -23.64
N VAL A 238 -6.54 4.68 -23.96
CA VAL A 238 -7.99 4.96 -23.92
C VAL A 238 -8.53 5.29 -22.51
N GLU A 239 -7.99 4.68 -21.46
CA GLU A 239 -8.24 5.07 -20.06
C GLU A 239 -7.43 6.30 -19.62
N LEU A 240 -6.58 6.83 -20.51
CA LEU A 240 -5.82 8.08 -20.34
C LEU A 240 -4.75 8.03 -19.24
N VAL A 241 -4.49 6.83 -18.71
CA VAL A 241 -3.46 6.56 -17.71
C VAL A 241 -2.27 5.91 -18.38
N GLY A 242 -1.13 6.59 -18.33
CA GLY A 242 0.10 6.05 -18.89
C GLY A 242 0.15 6.07 -20.42
N ARG A 243 1.09 5.29 -20.96
CA ARG A 243 1.46 5.27 -22.37
C ARG A 243 0.87 4.06 -23.09
N GLN A 244 0.77 4.17 -24.41
CA GLN A 244 0.31 3.08 -25.29
C GLN A 244 1.07 1.76 -25.09
N ALA A 245 2.38 1.88 -24.92
CA ALA A 245 3.27 0.74 -24.99
C ALA A 245 4.54 1.07 -24.24
N ILE A 246 5.15 0.03 -23.68
CA ILE A 246 6.57 0.00 -23.39
C ILE A 246 7.30 0.12 -24.74
N THR A 247 8.15 1.14 -24.85
CA THR A 247 8.98 1.39 -26.05
C THR A 247 10.46 1.19 -25.79
N GLU A 248 10.84 1.21 -24.52
CA GLU A 248 12.18 1.02 -24.00
C GLU A 248 12.56 -0.46 -24.00
N LEU A 249 13.88 -0.69 -23.92
CA LEU A 249 14.42 -1.99 -23.57
C LEU A 249 14.28 -2.21 -22.05
N PRO A 250 14.24 -3.48 -21.59
CA PRO A 250 14.21 -3.77 -20.15
C PRO A 250 15.41 -3.16 -19.44
N THR A 251 15.16 -2.57 -18.26
CA THR A 251 16.18 -1.99 -17.39
C THR A 251 16.92 -3.04 -16.58
N ALA A 252 16.28 -4.19 -16.33
CA ALA A 252 16.87 -5.33 -15.63
C ALA A 252 16.21 -6.65 -16.06
N VAL A 253 16.88 -7.75 -15.73
CA VAL A 253 16.35 -9.11 -15.79
C VAL A 253 16.42 -9.70 -14.39
N GLU A 254 15.33 -10.33 -13.96
CA GLU A 254 15.24 -10.96 -12.65
C GLU A 254 14.95 -12.47 -12.79
N ASN A 255 15.32 -13.21 -11.75
CA ASN A 255 15.07 -14.62 -11.57
C ASN A 255 15.74 -15.55 -12.61
N ALA A 256 17.00 -15.28 -12.93
CA ALA A 256 17.82 -16.18 -13.73
C ALA A 256 18.97 -16.76 -12.90
N TYR A 257 19.11 -18.08 -12.87
CA TYR A 257 20.23 -18.76 -12.20
C TYR A 257 21.58 -18.29 -12.73
N GLU A 258 21.66 -17.99 -14.02
CA GLU A 258 22.86 -17.54 -14.71
C GLU A 258 23.36 -16.17 -14.27
N LEU A 259 22.50 -15.39 -13.61
CA LEU A 259 22.83 -14.06 -13.06
C LEU A 259 23.22 -14.09 -11.59
N LEU A 260 23.09 -15.24 -10.92
CA LEU A 260 23.26 -15.37 -9.47
C LEU A 260 24.63 -14.85 -9.01
N SER A 261 24.61 -13.85 -8.14
CA SER A 261 25.79 -13.20 -7.56
C SER A 261 25.73 -13.12 -6.03
N ALA A 262 26.81 -12.63 -5.41
CA ALA A 262 26.94 -12.63 -3.95
C ALA A 262 25.81 -11.85 -3.26
N GLY A 263 25.16 -12.50 -2.30
CA GLY A 263 24.00 -11.98 -1.59
C GLY A 263 22.66 -12.27 -2.27
N GLU A 264 22.64 -12.89 -3.45
CA GLU A 264 21.42 -13.19 -4.19
C GLU A 264 21.00 -14.66 -4.13
N TRP A 265 19.71 -14.90 -4.35
CA TRP A 265 19.13 -16.23 -4.37
C TRP A 265 18.31 -16.52 -5.64
N TYR A 266 18.08 -17.81 -5.89
CA TYR A 266 17.25 -18.30 -6.98
C TYR A 266 16.50 -19.57 -6.55
N LEU A 267 15.20 -19.66 -6.81
CA LEU A 267 14.42 -20.90 -6.65
C LEU A 267 14.24 -21.58 -8.01
N ASP A 268 14.80 -22.77 -8.16
CA ASP A 268 14.48 -23.66 -9.27
C ASP A 268 13.14 -24.36 -8.96
N ASN A 269 12.05 -23.86 -9.56
CA ASN A 269 10.72 -24.42 -9.36
C ASN A 269 10.57 -25.84 -9.92
N THR A 270 11.39 -26.21 -10.92
CA THR A 270 11.37 -27.53 -11.55
C THR A 270 12.14 -28.55 -10.70
N ALA A 271 13.31 -28.15 -10.20
CA ALA A 271 14.16 -29.00 -9.37
C ALA A 271 13.84 -28.94 -7.87
N HIS A 272 12.91 -28.08 -7.46
CA HIS A 272 12.56 -27.81 -6.06
C HIS A 272 13.79 -27.55 -5.19
N THR A 273 14.64 -26.62 -5.63
CA THR A 273 15.93 -26.32 -5.00
C THR A 273 16.12 -24.82 -4.90
N VAL A 274 16.40 -24.31 -3.71
CA VAL A 274 16.86 -22.93 -3.52
C VAL A 274 18.37 -22.91 -3.69
N PHE A 275 18.87 -21.94 -4.46
CA PHE A 275 20.28 -21.61 -4.59
C PHE A 275 20.53 -20.24 -3.97
N TYR A 276 21.70 -20.09 -3.35
CA TYR A 276 22.13 -18.85 -2.72
C TYR A 276 23.64 -18.71 -2.86
N VAL A 277 24.14 -17.48 -3.06
CA VAL A 277 25.57 -17.20 -2.99
C VAL A 277 25.83 -16.36 -1.74
N PRO A 278 26.43 -16.92 -0.68
CA PRO A 278 26.74 -16.17 0.53
C PRO A 278 27.62 -14.96 0.25
N LYS A 279 27.38 -13.87 0.98
CA LYS A 279 28.26 -12.70 1.01
C LYS A 279 29.62 -13.09 1.58
N PRO A 280 30.69 -12.34 1.28
CA PRO A 280 32.00 -12.60 1.90
C PRO A 280 31.92 -12.63 3.43
N GLY A 281 32.29 -13.76 4.03
CA GLY A 281 32.27 -13.97 5.49
C GLY A 281 30.98 -14.59 6.05
N GLU A 282 29.94 -14.73 5.24
CA GLU A 282 28.67 -15.37 5.62
C GLU A 282 28.79 -16.90 5.58
N ASP A 283 28.17 -17.58 6.55
CA ASP A 283 28.12 -19.04 6.63
C ASP A 283 26.66 -19.50 6.68
N ILE A 284 26.09 -19.75 5.49
CA ILE A 284 24.69 -20.14 5.32
C ILE A 284 24.28 -21.40 6.10
N THR A 285 25.23 -22.20 6.57
CA THR A 285 24.93 -23.38 7.40
C THR A 285 24.57 -23.03 8.85
N LYS A 286 24.80 -21.78 9.26
CA LYS A 286 24.50 -21.25 10.60
C LYS A 286 23.30 -20.30 10.62
N GLU A 287 22.92 -19.76 9.46
CA GLU A 287 21.87 -18.76 9.36
C GLU A 287 20.46 -19.37 9.32
N THR A 288 19.47 -18.59 9.73
CA THR A 288 18.05 -18.94 9.62
C THR A 288 17.51 -18.44 8.29
N VAL A 289 17.14 -19.37 7.40
CA VAL A 289 16.57 -19.03 6.10
C VAL A 289 15.07 -19.29 6.09
N THR A 290 14.28 -18.26 5.77
CA THR A 290 12.81 -18.32 5.70
C THR A 290 12.33 -17.94 4.31
N ALA A 291 11.45 -18.77 3.73
CA ALA A 291 10.76 -18.50 2.47
C ALA A 291 9.25 -18.37 2.71
N PRO A 292 8.60 -17.27 2.32
CA PRO A 292 7.15 -17.15 2.39
C PRO A 292 6.44 -18.18 1.52
N ALA A 293 5.43 -18.87 2.06
CA ALA A 293 4.64 -19.88 1.35
C ALA A 293 3.16 -19.53 1.21
N LEU A 294 2.58 -18.79 2.16
CA LEU A 294 1.20 -18.30 2.08
C LEU A 294 1.13 -16.92 1.42
N GLU A 295 0.04 -16.64 0.70
CA GLU A 295 -0.25 -15.28 0.19
C GLU A 295 -1.14 -14.48 1.12
N THR A 296 -1.84 -15.12 2.06
CA THR A 296 -2.73 -14.44 3.00
C THR A 296 -2.48 -15.00 4.40
N LEU A 297 -2.28 -14.10 5.36
CA LEU A 297 -2.12 -14.46 6.77
C LEU A 297 -3.47 -14.37 7.48
N VAL A 298 -4.17 -13.26 7.31
CA VAL A 298 -5.49 -13.01 7.90
C VAL A 298 -6.40 -12.39 6.84
N SER A 299 -7.63 -12.89 6.76
CA SER A 299 -8.67 -12.30 5.91
C SER A 299 -9.98 -12.17 6.66
N GLY A 300 -10.60 -10.99 6.66
CA GLY A 300 -11.96 -10.75 7.17
C GLY A 300 -12.90 -10.31 6.06
N ILE A 301 -13.55 -11.27 5.38
CA ILE A 301 -14.43 -10.96 4.25
C ILE A 301 -15.88 -11.11 4.69
N GLY A 302 -16.54 -9.97 4.89
CA GLY A 302 -17.96 -9.88 5.17
C GLY A 302 -18.80 -9.80 3.89
N THR A 303 -20.08 -9.49 4.09
CA THR A 303 -20.99 -9.12 3.01
C THR A 303 -21.79 -7.90 3.42
N ALA A 304 -22.42 -7.21 2.46
CA ALA A 304 -23.30 -6.09 2.73
C ALA A 304 -24.39 -6.39 3.79
N SER A 305 -24.88 -7.63 3.87
CA SER A 305 -25.89 -8.08 4.84
C SER A 305 -25.33 -8.68 6.13
N ALA A 306 -24.05 -9.06 6.14
CA ALA A 306 -23.41 -9.71 7.27
C ALA A 306 -21.93 -9.29 7.29
N PRO A 307 -21.62 -8.07 7.76
CA PRO A 307 -20.26 -7.57 7.83
C PRO A 307 -19.44 -8.30 8.91
N VAL A 308 -18.12 -8.32 8.78
CA VAL A 308 -17.21 -8.64 9.90
C VAL A 308 -17.11 -7.39 10.78
N HIS A 309 -17.25 -7.50 12.10
CA HIS A 309 -17.24 -6.30 12.92
C HIS A 309 -16.75 -6.49 14.35
N ASP A 310 -16.31 -5.37 14.96
CA ASP A 310 -15.92 -5.28 16.37
C ASP A 310 -14.77 -6.24 16.76
N ILE A 311 -13.75 -6.30 15.91
CA ILE A 311 -12.53 -7.09 16.12
C ILE A 311 -11.33 -6.16 16.26
N THR A 312 -10.45 -6.43 17.22
CA THR A 312 -9.21 -5.68 17.41
C THR A 312 -8.00 -6.61 17.33
N PHE A 313 -6.98 -6.22 16.60
CA PHE A 313 -5.63 -6.75 16.67
C PHE A 313 -4.75 -5.76 17.43
N SER A 314 -3.87 -6.28 18.30
CA SER A 314 -2.97 -5.42 19.07
C SER A 314 -1.64 -6.08 19.43
N GLY A 315 -0.55 -5.39 19.10
CA GLY A 315 0.81 -5.84 19.44
C GLY A 315 1.31 -7.03 18.61
N LEU A 316 0.71 -7.32 17.46
CA LEU A 316 1.02 -8.48 16.64
C LEU A 316 1.93 -8.13 15.48
N GLN A 317 2.83 -9.04 15.11
CA GLN A 317 3.61 -8.95 13.88
C GLN A 317 3.05 -9.92 12.84
N PHE A 318 2.78 -9.43 11.63
CA PHE A 318 2.37 -10.21 10.46
C PHE A 318 3.54 -10.30 9.49
N SER A 319 4.02 -11.52 9.21
CA SER A 319 5.23 -11.72 8.41
C SER A 319 5.21 -12.90 7.47
N TYR A 320 6.11 -12.82 6.49
CA TYR A 320 6.48 -13.91 5.59
C TYR A 320 5.30 -14.43 4.78
N ALA A 321 4.60 -13.53 4.09
CA ALA A 321 3.64 -13.87 3.05
C ALA A 321 4.19 -13.48 1.66
N THR A 322 3.86 -14.25 0.63
CA THR A 322 4.29 -14.03 -0.77
C THR A 322 3.18 -13.40 -1.62
N TRP A 323 3.49 -13.08 -2.87
CA TRP A 323 2.53 -12.86 -3.94
C TRP A 323 3.07 -13.45 -5.24
N ASN A 324 2.42 -14.49 -5.75
CA ASN A 324 2.92 -15.25 -6.90
C ASN A 324 2.26 -14.84 -8.21
N PHE A 325 1.20 -14.03 -8.20
CA PHE A 325 0.50 -13.60 -9.40
C PHE A 325 1.45 -12.99 -10.46
N PRO A 326 2.43 -12.14 -10.08
CA PRO A 326 3.37 -11.58 -11.06
C PRO A 326 4.32 -12.59 -11.70
N SER A 327 4.48 -13.79 -11.12
CA SER A 327 5.25 -14.90 -11.70
C SER A 327 4.45 -15.72 -12.72
N THR A 328 3.15 -15.45 -12.90
CA THR A 328 2.32 -16.09 -13.92
C THR A 328 2.45 -15.35 -15.26
N PRO A 329 1.99 -15.91 -16.40
CA PRO A 329 2.02 -15.21 -17.69
C PRO A 329 1.26 -13.86 -17.74
N GLU A 330 0.39 -13.58 -16.77
CA GLU A 330 -0.23 -12.26 -16.58
C GLU A 330 0.82 -11.17 -16.29
N GLY A 331 1.92 -11.54 -15.61
CA GLY A 331 2.98 -10.62 -15.20
C GLY A 331 2.43 -9.48 -14.34
N PHE A 332 3.00 -8.28 -14.53
CA PHE A 332 2.60 -7.06 -13.84
C PHE A 332 2.62 -5.91 -14.85
N SER A 333 1.54 -5.82 -15.64
CA SER A 333 1.31 -4.69 -16.53
C SER A 333 0.71 -3.53 -15.75
N GLU A 334 1.57 -2.77 -15.06
CA GLU A 334 1.12 -1.73 -14.14
C GLU A 334 0.39 -0.56 -14.84
N ILE A 335 -0.60 -0.01 -14.14
CA ILE A 335 -1.33 1.20 -14.48
C ILE A 335 -0.84 2.36 -13.59
N GLN A 336 -1.04 2.24 -12.27
CA GLN A 336 -0.66 3.19 -11.23
C GLN A 336 -0.94 2.57 -9.85
N ALA A 337 -0.13 2.88 -8.83
CA ALA A 337 -0.34 2.42 -7.44
C ALA A 337 -0.49 0.88 -7.33
N ASN A 338 0.30 0.14 -8.11
CA ASN A 338 0.23 -1.32 -8.24
C ASN A 338 -1.08 -1.92 -8.78
N TYR A 339 -2.05 -1.10 -9.24
CA TYR A 339 -3.12 -1.63 -10.09
C TYR A 339 -2.54 -2.13 -11.41
N THR A 340 -2.98 -3.31 -11.84
CA THR A 340 -2.47 -3.96 -13.05
C THR A 340 -3.57 -4.17 -14.08
N LEU A 341 -3.20 -4.18 -15.35
CA LEU A 341 -4.07 -4.62 -16.43
C LEU A 341 -3.94 -6.13 -16.64
N THR A 342 -5.05 -6.86 -16.48
CA THR A 342 -5.05 -8.34 -16.53
C THR A 342 -5.95 -8.89 -17.62
N GLY A 343 -5.74 -10.17 -17.95
CA GLY A 343 -6.55 -10.94 -18.88
C GLY A 343 -6.07 -10.89 -20.34
N ALA A 344 -6.47 -11.91 -21.12
CA ALA A 344 -6.05 -12.12 -22.51
C ALA A 344 -6.34 -10.94 -23.46
N HIS A 345 -7.38 -10.17 -23.13
CA HIS A 345 -7.90 -9.02 -23.87
C HIS A 345 -7.91 -7.77 -22.98
N GLY A 346 -7.01 -7.69 -21.99
CA GLY A 346 -6.92 -6.50 -21.13
C GLY A 346 -6.59 -5.27 -21.98
N PHE A 347 -5.61 -5.37 -22.87
CA PHE A 347 -5.12 -4.26 -23.67
C PHE A 347 -6.17 -3.60 -24.59
N ASP A 348 -7.16 -4.34 -25.06
CA ASP A 348 -8.22 -3.88 -25.96
C ASP A 348 -9.60 -3.79 -25.29
N GLN A 349 -9.73 -4.13 -24.00
CA GLN A 349 -10.94 -3.91 -23.18
C GLN A 349 -10.74 -2.92 -22.03
N GLN A 350 -9.53 -2.38 -21.87
CA GLN A 350 -9.29 -1.25 -20.99
C GLN A 350 -9.95 0.02 -21.53
N GLY A 351 -10.33 0.93 -20.63
CA GLY A 351 -11.03 2.16 -20.98
C GLY A 351 -12.36 2.27 -20.26
N LEU A 352 -12.76 3.52 -19.98
CA LEU A 352 -14.15 3.84 -19.74
C LEU A 352 -14.95 3.25 -20.91
N CYS A 353 -16.01 2.51 -20.63
CA CYS A 353 -16.85 1.83 -21.62
C CYS A 353 -17.46 2.77 -22.68
N GLU A 354 -17.30 4.08 -22.52
CA GLU A 354 -17.61 5.11 -23.52
C GLU A 354 -16.57 5.26 -24.65
N PHE A 355 -15.33 4.78 -24.46
CA PHE A 355 -14.23 4.95 -25.44
C PHE A 355 -13.93 3.71 -26.27
N VAL A 356 -14.33 2.53 -25.80
CA VAL A 356 -14.03 1.25 -26.46
C VAL A 356 -15.27 0.38 -26.46
N ASP A 357 -15.67 -0.11 -27.64
CA ASP A 357 -16.73 -1.09 -27.77
C ASP A 357 -16.37 -2.37 -27.00
N GLY A 358 -17.13 -2.67 -25.94
CA GLY A 358 -16.87 -3.79 -25.04
C GLY A 358 -15.90 -3.50 -23.89
N GLY A 359 -15.45 -2.24 -23.73
CA GLY A 359 -14.71 -1.79 -22.56
C GLY A 359 -15.52 -1.90 -21.26
N LYS A 360 -14.84 -1.94 -20.10
CA LYS A 360 -15.49 -2.05 -18.78
C LYS A 360 -15.44 -0.72 -18.04
N CYS A 361 -16.59 -0.20 -17.61
CA CYS A 361 -16.63 0.98 -16.75
C CYS A 361 -16.37 0.61 -15.28
N PRO A 362 -15.74 1.50 -14.47
CA PRO A 362 -15.25 2.82 -14.86
C PRO A 362 -13.84 2.83 -15.47
N TYR A 363 -12.95 1.88 -15.17
CA TYR A 363 -11.53 2.00 -15.58
C TYR A 363 -10.96 0.80 -16.35
N GLY A 364 -11.79 -0.01 -17.00
CA GLY A 364 -11.34 -1.19 -17.73
C GLY A 364 -11.14 -2.41 -16.84
N ASN A 365 -10.38 -3.39 -17.34
CA ASN A 365 -10.11 -4.65 -16.64
C ASN A 365 -8.88 -4.55 -15.72
N TRP A 366 -8.91 -3.64 -14.76
CA TRP A 366 -7.83 -3.51 -13.80
C TRP A 366 -8.01 -4.45 -12.61
N THR A 367 -6.89 -4.85 -12.02
CA THR A 367 -6.84 -5.71 -10.84
C THR A 367 -5.97 -5.04 -9.80
N LYS A 368 -6.54 -4.83 -8.61
CA LYS A 368 -5.83 -4.35 -7.43
C LYS A 368 -4.83 -5.40 -6.96
N GLU A 369 -3.69 -4.97 -6.41
CA GLU A 369 -2.82 -5.83 -5.62
C GLU A 369 -3.61 -6.36 -4.40
N PRO A 370 -3.45 -7.64 -3.99
CA PRO A 370 -4.09 -8.12 -2.77
C PRO A 370 -3.32 -7.70 -1.51
N GLY A 371 -4.02 -7.50 -0.39
CA GLY A 371 -3.39 -7.42 0.92
C GLY A 371 -3.02 -8.79 1.50
N ASN A 372 -1.80 -8.94 2.02
CA ASN A 372 -1.42 -10.14 2.79
C ASN A 372 -2.20 -10.26 4.11
N VAL A 373 -2.67 -9.13 4.65
CA VAL A 373 -3.78 -9.03 5.61
C VAL A 373 -4.89 -8.21 4.95
N SER A 374 -6.13 -8.72 4.92
CA SER A 374 -7.20 -8.04 4.18
C SER A 374 -8.57 -8.12 4.85
N PHE A 375 -9.34 -7.04 4.77
CA PHE A 375 -10.72 -6.95 5.23
C PHE A 375 -11.57 -6.28 4.17
N ALA A 376 -12.83 -6.72 4.05
CA ALA A 376 -13.82 -6.09 3.18
C ALA A 376 -15.22 -6.33 3.72
N TYR A 377 -16.13 -5.38 3.48
CA TYR A 377 -17.45 -5.34 4.10
C TYR A 377 -17.35 -5.55 5.61
N ASP A 378 -16.57 -4.72 6.26
CA ASP A 378 -16.27 -4.77 7.69
C ASP A 378 -16.60 -3.46 8.41
N LYS A 379 -16.72 -3.53 9.74
CA LYS A 379 -17.00 -2.37 10.58
C LYS A 379 -16.27 -2.41 11.91
N ASN A 380 -15.70 -1.30 12.35
CA ASN A 380 -15.02 -1.20 13.65
C ASN A 380 -13.90 -2.23 13.82
N ILE A 381 -13.17 -2.55 12.76
CA ILE A 381 -11.93 -3.31 12.83
C ILE A 381 -10.82 -2.38 13.30
N SER A 382 -9.97 -2.86 14.21
CA SER A 382 -8.88 -2.06 14.76
C SER A 382 -7.56 -2.82 14.69
N PHE A 383 -6.51 -2.16 14.21
CA PHE A 383 -5.13 -2.59 14.28
C PHE A 383 -4.37 -1.56 15.12
N THR A 384 -3.76 -2.01 16.21
CA THR A 384 -3.17 -1.10 17.20
C THR A 384 -1.81 -1.56 17.66
N ARG A 385 -0.75 -0.81 17.35
CA ARG A 385 0.63 -1.23 17.61
C ARG A 385 0.98 -2.58 16.99
N ASP A 386 0.44 -2.83 15.80
CA ASP A 386 0.77 -4.01 15.01
C ASP A 386 1.93 -3.70 14.06
N ALA A 387 2.55 -4.73 13.51
CA ALA A 387 3.62 -4.60 12.53
C ALA A 387 3.37 -5.48 11.31
N PHE A 388 3.48 -4.89 10.13
CA PHE A 388 3.36 -5.56 8.83
C PHE A 388 4.74 -5.54 8.18
N VAL A 389 5.40 -6.70 8.14
CA VAL A 389 6.80 -6.78 7.75
C VAL A 389 7.15 -8.07 7.02
N HIS A 390 8.06 -8.01 6.05
CA HIS A 390 8.47 -9.18 5.24
C HIS A 390 7.31 -9.73 4.39
N LEU A 391 6.63 -8.84 3.68
CA LEU A 391 5.39 -9.13 2.94
C LEU A 391 5.58 -8.99 1.43
N GLY A 392 4.94 -9.89 0.68
CA GLY A 392 5.11 -10.11 -0.76
C GLY A 392 4.13 -9.36 -1.64
N ALA A 393 3.06 -8.82 -1.06
CA ALA A 393 2.02 -8.02 -1.71
C ALA A 393 1.87 -6.65 -1.01
N ALA A 394 0.64 -6.13 -0.93
CA ALA A 394 0.31 -5.05 -0.01
C ALA A 394 0.29 -5.55 1.45
N GLY A 395 0.63 -4.67 2.40
CA GLY A 395 0.68 -5.02 3.82
C GLY A 395 -0.69 -5.30 4.42
N LEU A 396 -1.52 -4.26 4.45
CA LEU A 396 -2.90 -4.28 4.93
C LEU A 396 -3.84 -3.70 3.86
N ASP A 397 -4.92 -4.41 3.53
CA ASP A 397 -6.00 -3.91 2.68
C ASP A 397 -7.31 -3.82 3.48
N LEU A 398 -7.80 -2.60 3.70
CA LEU A 398 -9.16 -2.33 4.19
C LEU A 398 -10.03 -1.95 3.00
N GLY A 399 -10.59 -2.95 2.32
CA GLY A 399 -11.18 -2.82 1.00
C GLY A 399 -12.58 -2.20 0.95
N THR A 400 -13.35 -2.66 -0.02
CA THR A 400 -14.71 -2.17 -0.28
C THR A 400 -15.62 -2.38 0.94
N GLY A 401 -16.29 -1.31 1.37
CA GLY A 401 -17.30 -1.37 2.43
C GLY A 401 -16.73 -1.37 3.86
N SER A 402 -15.42 -1.15 4.03
CA SER A 402 -14.76 -0.97 5.33
C SER A 402 -15.18 0.35 5.99
N GLN A 403 -15.69 0.29 7.22
CA GLN A 403 -16.33 1.43 7.90
C GLN A 403 -15.93 1.59 9.36
N ASN A 404 -15.50 2.80 9.71
CA ASN A 404 -15.09 3.20 11.06
C ASN A 404 -13.91 2.38 11.61
N ASP A 405 -13.05 1.91 10.72
CA ASP A 405 -11.88 1.14 11.08
C ASP A 405 -10.75 2.06 11.57
N LEU A 406 -9.87 1.50 12.41
CA LEU A 406 -8.76 2.21 13.02
C LEU A 406 -7.46 1.47 12.76
N VAL A 407 -6.49 2.14 12.16
CA VAL A 407 -5.09 1.67 12.12
C VAL A 407 -4.26 2.70 12.85
N GLN A 408 -3.75 2.34 14.03
CA GLN A 408 -3.05 3.29 14.88
C GLN A 408 -1.77 2.76 15.53
N GLY A 409 -0.71 3.58 15.48
CA GLY A 409 0.54 3.26 16.15
C GLY A 409 1.26 2.05 15.53
N SER A 410 0.96 1.71 14.28
CA SER A 410 1.45 0.49 13.63
C SER A 410 2.64 0.78 12.72
N VAL A 411 3.42 -0.26 12.44
CA VAL A 411 4.63 -0.22 11.60
C VAL A 411 4.41 -0.98 10.30
N PHE A 412 4.79 -0.38 9.17
CA PHE A 412 4.76 -1.01 7.84
C PHE A 412 6.13 -0.87 7.21
N THR A 413 6.84 -1.97 7.00
CA THR A 413 8.18 -1.96 6.41
C THR A 413 8.54 -3.25 5.71
N ASP A 414 9.46 -3.21 4.75
CA ASP A 414 9.88 -4.39 3.99
C ASP A 414 8.68 -5.13 3.36
N ILE A 415 7.85 -4.35 2.68
CA ILE A 415 6.65 -4.77 1.96
C ILE A 415 6.93 -4.64 0.46
N SER A 416 6.57 -5.64 -0.33
CA SER A 416 6.94 -5.68 -1.76
C SER A 416 6.09 -4.71 -2.60
N GLY A 417 4.85 -4.45 -2.20
CA GLY A 417 3.92 -3.51 -2.85
C GLY A 417 3.47 -2.37 -1.94
N ASN A 418 2.18 -2.04 -1.96
CA ASN A 418 1.61 -0.94 -1.17
C ASN A 418 1.79 -1.18 0.35
N GLY A 419 2.08 -0.14 1.13
CA GLY A 419 2.18 -0.29 2.59
C GLY A 419 0.81 -0.63 3.21
N LEU A 420 -0.13 0.30 3.04
CA LEU A 420 -1.52 0.19 3.45
C LEU A 420 -2.45 0.62 2.31
N GLU A 421 -3.51 -0.14 2.11
CA GLU A 421 -4.56 0.17 1.15
C GLU A 421 -5.91 0.42 1.85
N LEU A 422 -6.65 1.43 1.39
CA LEU A 422 -7.99 1.75 1.90
C LEU A 422 -8.97 1.98 0.75
N GLY A 423 -10.06 1.23 0.75
CA GLY A 423 -11.08 1.24 -0.29
C GLY A 423 -10.58 0.67 -1.61
N GLY A 424 -11.26 1.06 -2.67
CA GLY A 424 -10.95 0.67 -4.04
C GLY A 424 -11.42 1.72 -5.04
N VAL A 425 -11.20 1.42 -6.32
CA VAL A 425 -11.49 2.34 -7.44
C VAL A 425 -12.53 1.76 -8.42
N ASP A 426 -13.07 0.59 -8.11
CA ASP A 426 -14.00 -0.18 -8.93
C ASP A 426 -15.46 0.27 -8.74
N ILE A 427 -15.84 0.69 -7.52
CA ILE A 427 -17.19 1.20 -7.22
C ILE A 427 -17.15 2.73 -7.07
N THR A 428 -17.42 3.44 -8.16
CA THR A 428 -17.46 4.91 -8.16
C THR A 428 -18.73 5.47 -7.51
N LEU A 429 -19.89 4.85 -7.75
CA LEU A 429 -21.18 5.26 -7.21
C LEU A 429 -21.85 4.06 -6.52
N PRO A 430 -21.65 3.89 -5.20
CA PRO A 430 -22.22 2.78 -4.47
C PRO A 430 -23.75 2.84 -4.47
N THR A 431 -24.40 1.68 -4.58
CA THR A 431 -25.88 1.57 -4.60
C THR A 431 -26.47 1.26 -3.24
N ALA A 432 -25.63 0.85 -2.29
CA ALA A 432 -26.01 0.54 -0.92
C ALA A 432 -25.00 1.14 0.05
N ALA A 433 -25.48 1.62 1.20
CA ALA A 433 -24.64 2.21 2.25
C ALA A 433 -23.52 1.27 2.75
N ALA A 434 -23.72 -0.05 2.67
CA ALA A 434 -22.71 -1.04 3.05
C ALA A 434 -21.54 -1.17 2.07
N GLN A 435 -21.64 -0.58 0.88
CA GLN A 435 -20.56 -0.52 -0.12
C GLN A 435 -19.67 0.71 0.06
N HIS A 436 -20.08 1.70 0.87
CA HIS A 436 -19.29 2.89 1.14
C HIS A 436 -18.11 2.54 2.04
N THR A 437 -16.90 2.92 1.63
CA THR A 437 -15.73 2.95 2.52
C THR A 437 -15.72 4.29 3.25
N SER A 438 -15.97 4.31 4.56
CA SER A 438 -16.33 5.55 5.27
C SER A 438 -15.85 5.61 6.72
N GLY A 439 -15.43 6.81 7.16
CA GLY A 439 -15.14 7.08 8.58
C GLY A 439 -13.88 6.43 9.13
N ASN A 440 -13.00 5.94 8.25
CA ASN A 440 -11.79 5.21 8.63
C ASN A 440 -10.69 6.17 9.11
N ARG A 441 -9.84 5.68 10.02
CA ARG A 441 -8.80 6.49 10.67
C ARG A 441 -7.44 5.80 10.62
N LEU A 442 -6.49 6.44 9.96
CA LEU A 442 -5.10 6.01 9.83
C LEU A 442 -4.23 7.00 10.62
N LEU A 443 -3.86 6.64 11.85
CA LEU A 443 -3.29 7.55 12.84
C LEU A 443 -1.93 7.08 13.35
N ASP A 444 -0.95 7.97 13.51
CA ASP A 444 0.30 7.64 14.22
C ASP A 444 1.04 6.40 13.71
N ASN A 445 0.95 6.10 12.42
CA ASN A 445 1.65 4.94 11.83
C ASN A 445 3.00 5.36 11.27
N HIS A 446 3.97 4.44 11.29
CA HIS A 446 5.24 4.59 10.60
C HIS A 446 5.28 3.66 9.39
N VAL A 447 5.30 4.24 8.19
CA VAL A 447 5.37 3.50 6.92
C VAL A 447 6.69 3.82 6.25
N PHE A 448 7.57 2.84 6.12
CA PHE A 448 8.88 3.08 5.53
C PHE A 448 9.47 1.90 4.80
N ALA A 449 10.35 2.14 3.84
CA ALA A 449 11.00 1.08 3.07
C ALA A 449 10.00 0.04 2.51
N THR A 450 8.86 0.52 2.01
CA THR A 450 7.82 -0.27 1.35
C THR A 450 7.98 -0.24 -0.16
N SER A 451 7.17 -1.03 -0.87
CA SER A 451 7.17 -1.15 -2.33
C SER A 451 8.53 -1.61 -2.89
N VAL A 452 9.17 -2.55 -2.17
CA VAL A 452 10.53 -3.05 -2.45
C VAL A 452 10.65 -3.71 -3.83
N GLU A 453 9.57 -4.30 -4.36
CA GLU A 453 9.59 -5.01 -5.65
C GLU A 453 8.65 -4.41 -6.69
N TYR A 454 7.51 -3.85 -6.27
CA TYR A 454 6.53 -3.20 -7.14
C TYR A 454 6.60 -1.70 -6.88
N ALA A 455 7.58 -1.06 -7.52
CA ALA A 455 8.03 0.28 -7.13
C ALA A 455 7.04 1.41 -7.41
N GLY A 456 5.98 1.17 -8.19
CA GLY A 456 4.88 2.12 -8.36
C GLY A 456 3.88 2.11 -7.20
N GLY A 457 4.11 1.24 -6.21
CA GLY A 457 3.38 1.24 -4.96
C GLY A 457 3.55 2.50 -4.13
N ILE A 458 2.63 2.67 -3.19
CA ILE A 458 2.44 3.86 -2.36
C ILE A 458 2.61 3.46 -0.89
N GLY A 459 3.10 4.38 -0.06
CA GLY A 459 3.09 4.18 1.39
C GLY A 459 1.67 3.91 1.91
N MET A 460 0.73 4.81 1.57
CA MET A 460 -0.71 4.63 1.79
C MET A 460 -1.50 4.92 0.51
N ASP A 461 -2.10 3.89 -0.09
CA ASP A 461 -2.99 4.01 -1.26
C ASP A 461 -4.45 4.05 -0.82
N ILE A 462 -5.16 5.13 -1.14
CA ILE A 462 -6.53 5.38 -0.69
C ILE A 462 -7.39 5.62 -1.93
N GLY A 463 -8.29 4.68 -2.21
CA GLY A 463 -9.25 4.78 -3.31
C GLY A 463 -10.38 5.75 -3.01
N TYR A 464 -11.59 5.42 -3.48
CA TYR A 464 -12.78 6.20 -3.11
C TYR A 464 -13.15 5.98 -1.65
N THR A 465 -13.27 7.08 -0.90
CA THR A 465 -13.66 7.06 0.51
C THR A 465 -14.25 8.39 0.95
N GLU A 466 -15.04 8.38 2.01
CA GLU A 466 -15.59 9.59 2.63
C GLU A 466 -15.36 9.63 4.14
N HIS A 467 -15.23 10.84 4.70
CA HIS A 467 -15.01 11.06 6.14
C HIS A 467 -13.75 10.36 6.69
N THR A 468 -12.78 10.04 5.84
CA THR A 468 -11.54 9.38 6.25
C THR A 468 -10.55 10.39 6.82
N THR A 469 -9.85 10.01 7.89
CA THR A 469 -8.80 10.81 8.53
C THR A 469 -7.47 10.09 8.45
N VAL A 470 -6.48 10.73 7.83
CA VAL A 470 -5.09 10.29 7.76
C VAL A 470 -4.24 11.32 8.48
N SER A 471 -3.85 11.03 9.73
CA SER A 471 -3.20 12.04 10.56
C SER A 471 -2.05 11.54 11.40
N HIS A 472 -1.06 12.41 11.63
CA HIS A 472 0.08 12.11 12.51
C HIS A 472 0.91 10.90 12.07
N ASN A 473 0.86 10.51 10.80
CA ASN A 473 1.69 9.42 10.31
C ASN A 473 3.08 9.93 9.92
N GLN A 474 4.08 9.08 10.04
CA GLN A 474 5.39 9.28 9.44
C GLN A 474 5.55 8.34 8.25
N ILE A 475 5.91 8.88 7.08
CA ILE A 475 6.11 8.10 5.86
C ILE A 475 7.46 8.45 5.26
N ASP A 476 8.34 7.47 5.11
CA ASP A 476 9.68 7.73 4.59
C ASP A 476 10.29 6.58 3.78
N HIS A 477 11.33 6.87 2.99
CA HIS A 477 12.02 5.87 2.17
C HIS A 477 11.09 5.06 1.23
N THR A 478 10.17 5.74 0.54
CA THR A 478 9.31 5.11 -0.48
C THR A 478 9.87 5.33 -1.89
N PRO A 479 9.75 4.35 -2.80
CA PRO A 479 10.26 4.48 -4.17
C PRO A 479 9.45 5.49 -5.00
N TYR A 480 8.19 5.71 -4.64
CA TYR A 480 7.27 6.63 -5.32
C TYR A 480 6.57 7.57 -4.31
N SER A 481 5.24 7.66 -4.32
CA SER A 481 4.50 8.65 -3.52
C SER A 481 4.33 8.20 -2.06
N GLY A 482 4.15 9.17 -1.15
CA GLY A 482 3.88 8.90 0.26
C GLY A 482 2.43 8.46 0.49
N ILE A 483 1.49 9.37 0.18
CA ILE A 483 0.04 9.13 0.24
C ILE A 483 -0.55 9.42 -1.14
N SER A 484 -1.39 8.52 -1.64
CA SER A 484 -2.23 8.70 -2.83
C SER A 484 -3.68 8.61 -2.38
N ILE A 485 -4.51 9.60 -2.73
CA ILE A 485 -5.95 9.58 -2.42
C ILE A 485 -6.82 9.95 -3.61
N GLY A 486 -7.92 9.21 -3.79
CA GLY A 486 -8.87 9.45 -4.87
C GLY A 486 -8.39 8.90 -6.21
N TRP A 487 -9.28 8.97 -7.19
CA TRP A 487 -9.10 8.37 -8.49
C TRP A 487 -10.05 8.96 -9.53
N GLY A 488 -9.77 8.76 -10.83
CA GLY A 488 -10.77 8.98 -11.88
C GLY A 488 -10.77 10.33 -12.58
N GLY A 489 -9.74 11.14 -12.39
CA GLY A 489 -9.69 12.48 -12.95
C GLY A 489 -9.15 12.58 -14.37
N TRP A 490 -8.52 11.55 -14.92
CA TRP A 490 -7.86 11.61 -16.22
C TRP A 490 -8.72 11.95 -17.45
N PRO A 491 -10.06 11.78 -17.48
CA PRO A 491 -10.91 12.37 -18.53
C PRO A 491 -10.67 13.86 -18.78
N ASP A 492 -10.15 14.60 -17.80
CA ASP A 492 -9.73 16.00 -17.95
C ASP A 492 -8.70 16.20 -19.07
N LYS A 493 -7.79 15.23 -19.25
CA LYS A 493 -6.72 15.28 -20.26
C LYS A 493 -7.28 15.50 -21.67
N VAL A 494 -8.53 15.13 -21.84
CA VAL A 494 -9.23 15.07 -23.10
C VAL A 494 -10.56 15.82 -23.04
N LYS A 495 -10.62 16.78 -22.09
CA LYS A 495 -11.66 17.81 -21.94
C LYS A 495 -13.04 17.28 -21.60
N ILE A 496 -13.08 16.16 -20.87
CA ILE A 496 -14.29 15.57 -20.32
C ILE A 496 -14.16 15.65 -18.80
N LYS A 497 -15.29 15.87 -18.10
CA LYS A 497 -15.30 15.88 -16.63
C LYS A 497 -14.74 14.58 -16.06
N ALA A 498 -14.09 14.68 -14.91
CA ALA A 498 -13.72 13.54 -14.08
C ALA A 498 -14.92 12.60 -13.82
N GLU A 499 -14.60 11.33 -13.58
CA GLU A 499 -15.61 10.32 -13.27
C GLU A 499 -16.33 10.68 -11.96
N PRO A 500 -17.68 10.70 -11.94
CA PRO A 500 -18.43 10.95 -10.73
C PRO A 500 -18.13 9.89 -9.67
N ASN A 501 -17.86 10.32 -8.44
CA ASN A 501 -17.66 9.41 -7.32
C ASN A 501 -18.25 9.97 -6.02
N TYR A 502 -18.17 9.20 -4.93
CA TYR A 502 -18.73 9.54 -3.62
C TYR A 502 -17.72 10.16 -2.63
N SER A 503 -16.47 10.39 -3.04
CA SER A 503 -15.43 10.88 -2.12
C SER A 503 -15.77 12.28 -1.60
N ASN A 504 -15.70 12.46 -0.29
CA ASN A 504 -15.96 13.74 0.36
C ASN A 504 -15.41 13.77 1.79
N ASN A 505 -15.19 14.97 2.31
CA ASN A 505 -14.88 15.21 3.72
C ASN A 505 -13.65 14.45 4.26
N ASN A 506 -12.69 14.12 3.40
CA ASN A 506 -11.44 13.48 3.80
C ASN A 506 -10.44 14.50 4.34
N THR A 507 -9.62 14.08 5.30
CA THR A 507 -8.60 14.94 5.93
C THR A 507 -7.25 14.23 5.98
N LEU A 508 -6.23 14.88 5.41
CA LEU A 508 -4.83 14.48 5.48
C LEU A 508 -4.10 15.55 6.30
N SER A 509 -3.88 15.28 7.58
CA SER A 509 -3.39 16.30 8.52
C SER A 509 -2.14 15.92 9.29
N ASN A 510 -1.23 16.86 9.50
CA ASN A 510 -0.08 16.68 10.40
C ASN A 510 0.75 15.42 10.10
N ASN A 511 0.83 14.98 8.85
CA ASN A 511 1.72 13.88 8.47
C ASN A 511 3.13 14.42 8.23
N LEU A 512 4.14 13.62 8.56
CA LEU A 512 5.54 13.89 8.24
C LEU A 512 5.96 12.94 7.11
N ILE A 513 6.33 13.50 5.96
CA ILE A 513 6.71 12.71 4.78
C ILE A 513 8.09 13.16 4.30
N PHE A 514 9.05 12.24 4.22
CA PHE A 514 10.38 12.58 3.74
C PHE A 514 11.11 11.44 3.04
N ASP A 515 12.18 11.74 2.29
CA ASP A 515 12.92 10.74 1.53
C ASP A 515 12.04 9.88 0.60
N HIS A 516 10.95 10.45 0.09
CA HIS A 516 10.04 9.83 -0.89
C HIS A 516 10.53 10.04 -2.33
N MET A 517 9.88 9.35 -3.27
CA MET A 517 10.21 9.38 -4.70
C MET A 517 11.65 8.92 -4.98
N GLN A 518 12.12 7.87 -4.30
CA GLN A 518 13.52 7.42 -4.42
C GLN A 518 13.86 6.78 -5.77
N LEU A 519 12.87 6.26 -6.49
CA LEU A 519 13.08 5.56 -7.76
C LEU A 519 12.26 6.14 -8.91
N LEU A 520 10.98 6.39 -8.68
CA LEU A 520 10.02 6.79 -9.71
C LEU A 520 9.72 8.29 -9.67
N ALA A 521 9.04 8.78 -10.70
CA ALA A 521 8.75 10.20 -10.91
C ALA A 521 7.26 10.45 -11.22
N ASP A 522 6.87 11.73 -11.26
CA ASP A 522 5.48 12.19 -11.49
C ASP A 522 4.50 11.91 -10.34
N GLY A 523 5.03 11.81 -9.13
CA GLY A 523 4.27 11.62 -7.89
C GLY A 523 4.48 12.75 -6.89
N ALA A 524 4.13 12.48 -5.64
CA ALA A 524 4.24 13.46 -4.57
C ALA A 524 4.35 12.88 -3.16
N GLY A 525 4.64 13.75 -2.19
CA GLY A 525 4.45 13.37 -0.78
C GLY A 525 2.98 13.07 -0.52
N ILE A 526 2.09 13.97 -0.95
CA ILE A 526 0.64 13.75 -1.02
C ILE A 526 0.17 13.98 -2.46
N TYR A 527 -0.36 12.93 -3.09
CA TYR A 527 -0.98 12.95 -4.42
C TYR A 527 -2.49 12.77 -4.28
N THR A 528 -3.26 13.56 -5.03
CA THR A 528 -4.74 13.50 -5.05
C THR A 528 -5.28 13.57 -6.47
N ASN A 529 -6.31 12.79 -6.78
CA ASN A 529 -6.85 12.62 -8.14
C ASN A 529 -8.39 12.50 -8.16
N GLY A 530 -9.01 13.05 -9.20
CA GLY A 530 -10.45 12.97 -9.43
C GLY A 530 -11.28 13.75 -8.40
N ASN A 531 -12.60 13.58 -8.45
CA ASN A 531 -13.48 14.36 -7.57
C ASN A 531 -13.25 14.01 -6.09
N THR A 532 -12.94 15.00 -5.26
CA THR A 532 -12.66 14.84 -3.82
C THR A 532 -13.72 15.44 -2.89
N GLY A 533 -14.82 15.94 -3.45
CA GLY A 533 -15.95 16.44 -2.68
C GLY A 533 -16.93 17.27 -3.50
N PRO A 534 -18.17 17.47 -3.03
CA PRO A 534 -19.20 18.17 -3.80
C PRO A 534 -19.00 19.71 -3.87
N ASN A 535 -18.20 20.27 -2.97
CA ASN A 535 -17.89 21.70 -2.84
C ASN A 535 -16.76 21.88 -1.82
N MET A 536 -16.19 23.10 -1.71
CA MET A 536 -15.10 23.40 -0.77
C MET A 536 -15.38 23.02 0.70
N ALA A 537 -16.64 23.05 1.17
CA ALA A 537 -16.96 22.72 2.56
C ALA A 537 -16.95 21.21 2.82
N GLY A 538 -17.39 20.41 1.84
CA GLY A 538 -17.32 18.94 1.85
C GLY A 538 -16.11 18.37 1.12
N GLY A 539 -15.13 19.22 0.84
CA GLY A 539 -13.93 18.92 0.10
C GLY A 539 -12.83 18.25 0.93
N GLU A 540 -11.79 17.79 0.25
CA GLU A 540 -10.59 17.25 0.89
C GLU A 540 -9.78 18.36 1.57
N LYS A 541 -9.18 18.03 2.72
CA LYS A 541 -8.36 18.96 3.51
C LYS A 541 -6.96 18.41 3.70
N ILE A 542 -5.97 19.13 3.19
CA ILE A 542 -4.55 18.82 3.33
C ILE A 542 -3.93 19.89 4.23
N THR A 543 -3.75 19.60 5.53
CA THR A 543 -3.46 20.63 6.53
C THR A 543 -2.35 20.28 7.51
N GLY A 544 -1.41 21.20 7.75
CA GLY A 544 -0.40 21.00 8.81
C GLY A 544 0.66 19.95 8.51
N ASN A 545 0.69 19.38 7.30
CA ASN A 545 1.68 18.38 6.92
C ASN A 545 3.06 19.01 6.74
N VAL A 546 4.09 18.21 6.98
CA VAL A 546 5.48 18.57 6.67
C VAL A 546 6.02 17.56 5.67
N ILE A 547 6.39 18.04 4.48
CA ILE A 547 6.84 17.19 3.36
C ILE A 547 8.20 17.70 2.89
N HIS A 548 9.22 16.85 2.91
CA HIS A 548 10.57 17.27 2.52
C HIS A 548 11.47 16.18 1.94
N ASP A 549 12.65 16.59 1.49
CA ASP A 549 13.72 15.72 0.99
C ASP A 549 13.28 14.74 -0.12
N GLN A 550 12.41 15.21 -1.02
CA GLN A 550 11.99 14.47 -2.21
C GLN A 550 13.20 14.18 -3.09
N LYS A 551 13.42 12.91 -3.45
CA LYS A 551 14.60 12.52 -4.27
C LYS A 551 14.36 12.67 -5.76
N GLY A 552 13.21 12.23 -6.25
CA GLY A 552 12.83 12.23 -7.66
C GLY A 552 12.10 13.49 -8.12
N ALA A 553 11.75 13.54 -9.41
CA ALA A 553 10.91 14.60 -9.98
C ALA A 553 9.43 14.41 -9.59
N GLY A 554 8.76 15.48 -9.19
CA GLY A 554 7.41 15.41 -8.62
C GLY A 554 7.02 16.70 -7.92
N LYS A 555 6.10 16.63 -6.97
CA LYS A 555 5.66 17.77 -6.16
C LYS A 555 5.56 17.37 -4.69
N ALA A 556 5.61 18.31 -3.75
CA ALA A 556 5.34 17.99 -2.34
C ALA A 556 3.85 17.65 -2.16
N VAL A 557 2.95 18.48 -2.69
CA VAL A 557 1.52 18.19 -2.85
C VAL A 557 1.14 18.23 -4.32
N TYR A 558 0.53 17.17 -4.85
CA TYR A 558 0.11 17.05 -6.24
C TYR A 558 -1.41 16.87 -6.36
N THR A 559 -2.12 17.94 -6.68
CA THR A 559 -3.50 17.91 -7.18
C THR A 559 -3.48 17.60 -8.68
N ASP A 560 -3.57 16.31 -9.03
CA ASP A 560 -3.58 15.87 -10.42
C ASP A 560 -4.98 16.03 -11.03
N ASN A 561 -5.15 15.56 -12.27
CA ASN A 561 -6.39 15.65 -13.03
C ASN A 561 -7.64 15.38 -12.19
N GLY A 562 -8.70 16.17 -12.43
CA GLY A 562 -10.01 16.08 -11.80
C GLY A 562 -10.06 16.45 -10.31
N ALA A 563 -8.90 16.64 -9.66
CA ALA A 563 -8.79 16.98 -8.25
C ALA A 563 -9.31 18.39 -8.01
N GLY A 564 -10.45 18.48 -7.32
CA GLY A 564 -11.16 19.72 -7.08
C GLY A 564 -11.97 19.69 -5.80
N ASN A 565 -12.26 20.88 -5.30
CA ASN A 565 -12.78 21.15 -3.96
C ASN A 565 -11.77 20.81 -2.85
N ILE A 566 -10.54 21.31 -2.94
CA ILE A 566 -9.47 20.94 -2.00
C ILE A 566 -8.96 22.18 -1.25
N THR A 567 -8.84 22.06 0.06
CA THR A 567 -8.18 23.07 0.91
C THR A 567 -6.78 22.59 1.29
N ILE A 568 -5.75 23.34 0.91
CA ILE A 568 -4.34 23.07 1.21
C ILE A 568 -3.82 24.23 2.08
N THR A 569 -3.72 24.02 3.39
CA THR A 569 -3.38 25.13 4.30
C THR A 569 -2.44 24.77 5.44
N GLY A 570 -1.51 25.68 5.76
CA GLY A 570 -0.62 25.51 6.91
C GLY A 570 0.39 24.37 6.77
N ASN A 571 0.77 23.97 5.55
CA ASN A 571 1.76 22.91 5.33
C ASN A 571 3.18 23.48 5.20
N GLY A 572 4.19 22.72 5.63
CA GLY A 572 5.61 23.02 5.42
C GLY A 572 6.22 22.14 4.32
N LEU A 573 6.62 22.73 3.20
CA LEU A 573 6.99 22.01 1.97
C LEU A 573 8.37 22.50 1.48
N TYR A 574 9.44 21.74 1.71
CA TYR A 574 10.82 22.18 1.42
C TYR A 574 11.69 21.03 0.91
N ASN A 575 12.82 21.30 0.27
CA ASN A 575 13.65 20.28 -0.38
C ASN A 575 12.84 19.36 -1.31
N ALA A 576 11.90 19.95 -2.07
CA ALA A 576 11.06 19.26 -3.04
C ALA A 576 11.16 19.93 -4.41
N ALA A 577 11.02 19.16 -5.49
CA ALA A 577 11.16 19.67 -6.85
C ALA A 577 10.18 20.81 -7.17
N LEU A 578 8.94 20.72 -6.65
CA LEU A 578 7.93 21.77 -6.64
C LEU A 578 7.10 21.64 -5.36
N ALA A 579 6.77 22.74 -4.69
CA ALA A 579 5.93 22.68 -3.49
C ALA A 579 4.51 22.21 -3.80
N TRP A 580 3.92 22.70 -4.89
CA TRP A 580 2.57 22.34 -5.31
C TRP A 580 2.40 22.36 -6.82
N GLY A 581 1.56 21.47 -7.33
CA GLY A 581 0.95 21.53 -8.65
C GLY A 581 -0.24 20.58 -8.72
N SER A 582 -1.14 20.63 -9.70
CA SER A 582 -1.29 21.67 -10.71
C SER A 582 -2.73 22.20 -10.75
N LYS A 583 -2.94 23.28 -11.50
CA LYS A 583 -4.28 23.77 -11.85
C LYS A 583 -4.79 22.97 -13.05
N HIS A 584 -5.89 22.27 -12.87
CA HIS A 584 -6.60 21.59 -13.94
C HIS A 584 -7.87 22.35 -14.31
N THR A 585 -8.33 22.19 -15.55
CA THR A 585 -9.52 22.90 -16.04
C THR A 585 -10.76 22.18 -15.55
N ASP A 586 -11.68 22.93 -14.96
CA ASP A 586 -12.95 22.37 -14.52
C ASP A 586 -13.88 22.14 -15.71
N TYR A 587 -13.92 20.88 -16.15
CA TYR A 587 -14.79 20.42 -17.23
C TYR A 587 -16.21 20.07 -16.76
N THR A 588 -16.54 20.18 -15.47
CA THR A 588 -17.93 20.07 -14.99
C THR A 588 -18.73 21.33 -15.33
N LEU A 589 -18.10 22.50 -15.20
CA LEU A 589 -18.74 23.79 -15.50
C LEU A 589 -18.51 24.24 -16.94
N ASN A 590 -17.42 23.79 -17.57
CA ASN A 590 -17.01 24.12 -18.94
C ASN A 590 -17.05 25.64 -19.26
N LYS A 591 -16.60 26.46 -18.29
CA LYS A 591 -16.63 27.94 -18.35
C LYS A 591 -15.24 28.59 -18.38
N GLY A 592 -14.18 27.81 -18.61
CA GLY A 592 -12.79 28.29 -18.56
C GLY A 592 -12.28 28.59 -17.14
N THR A 593 -12.94 28.00 -16.13
CA THR A 593 -12.52 27.93 -14.73
C THR A 593 -11.58 26.76 -14.49
N TYR A 594 -10.88 26.78 -13.36
CA TYR A 594 -10.09 25.64 -12.88
C TYR A 594 -10.87 24.87 -11.82
N ASP A 595 -10.44 23.65 -11.56
CA ASP A 595 -10.96 22.85 -10.44
C ASP A 595 -10.81 23.65 -9.13
N PRO A 596 -11.84 23.72 -8.27
CA PRO A 596 -11.79 24.60 -7.11
C PRO A 596 -10.69 24.21 -6.13
N LEU A 597 -9.80 25.15 -5.81
CA LEU A 597 -8.70 24.94 -4.88
C LEU A 597 -8.54 26.17 -3.98
N ASP A 598 -8.26 25.94 -2.71
CA ASP A 598 -7.95 26.97 -1.72
C ASP A 598 -6.60 26.67 -1.06
N ILE A 599 -5.56 27.41 -1.43
CA ILE A 599 -4.16 27.14 -1.11
C ILE A 599 -3.59 28.33 -0.35
N GLU A 600 -3.63 28.27 0.97
CA GLU A 600 -3.25 29.43 1.80
C GLU A 600 -2.34 29.09 2.97
N ASN A 601 -1.55 30.08 3.41
CA ASN A 601 -0.76 29.98 4.65
C ASN A 601 0.24 28.81 4.69
N ASN A 602 0.68 28.32 3.53
CA ASN A 602 1.72 27.29 3.42
C ASN A 602 3.11 27.93 3.43
N TYR A 603 4.13 27.15 3.77
CA TYR A 603 5.53 27.56 3.87
C TYR A 603 6.37 26.74 2.89
N TRP A 604 6.95 27.37 1.87
CA TRP A 604 7.63 26.65 0.78
C TRP A 604 8.82 27.37 0.16
N GLU A 605 9.72 26.64 -0.51
CA GLU A 605 10.89 27.24 -1.19
C GLU A 605 10.56 27.74 -2.61
N ASN A 606 9.70 27.02 -3.33
CA ASN A 606 9.49 27.17 -4.78
C ASN A 606 8.01 27.08 -5.20
N GLY A 607 7.09 27.54 -4.33
CA GLY A 607 5.67 27.51 -4.67
C GLY A 607 5.20 28.64 -5.58
N SER A 608 3.91 28.58 -5.91
CA SER A 608 3.28 29.50 -6.86
C SER A 608 3.08 30.91 -6.27
N ALA A 609 3.13 31.92 -7.14
CA ALA A 609 2.73 33.28 -6.79
C ALA A 609 1.22 33.37 -6.45
N ASP A 610 0.85 34.41 -5.71
CA ASP A 610 -0.54 34.70 -5.38
C ASP A 610 -1.46 34.71 -6.61
N TYR A 611 -2.64 34.14 -6.45
CA TYR A 611 -3.62 33.91 -7.50
C TYR A 611 -5.02 33.89 -6.89
N ASN A 612 -5.96 34.67 -7.41
CA ASN A 612 -7.35 34.63 -6.92
C ASN A 612 -8.31 34.90 -8.06
N GLN A 613 -8.53 33.89 -8.88
CA GLN A 613 -9.44 33.95 -10.00
C GLN A 613 -9.77 32.52 -10.46
N LYS A 614 -10.79 32.36 -11.31
CA LYS A 614 -11.11 31.07 -11.94
C LYS A 614 -11.25 29.90 -10.94
N SER A 615 -11.84 30.17 -9.77
CA SER A 615 -12.08 29.19 -8.69
C SER A 615 -10.84 28.67 -7.95
N VAL A 616 -9.66 29.21 -8.22
CA VAL A 616 -8.43 28.89 -7.47
C VAL A 616 -8.00 30.09 -6.66
N VAL A 617 -7.75 29.85 -5.37
CA VAL A 617 -7.15 30.80 -4.44
C VAL A 617 -5.77 30.28 -4.04
N ILE A 618 -4.75 31.11 -4.25
CA ILE A 618 -3.38 30.96 -3.77
C ILE A 618 -3.06 32.28 -3.08
N LYS A 619 -2.93 32.28 -1.77
CA LYS A 619 -2.76 33.53 -1.03
C LYS A 619 -2.05 33.31 0.30
N ASN A 620 -1.32 34.32 0.78
CA ASN A 620 -0.69 34.29 2.10
C ASN A 620 0.29 33.11 2.27
N ASN A 621 0.82 32.56 1.19
CA ASN A 621 1.86 31.54 1.28
C ASN A 621 3.22 32.22 1.48
N HIS A 622 4.08 31.60 2.26
CA HIS A 622 5.33 32.17 2.73
C HIS A 622 6.52 31.48 2.05
N THR A 623 7.33 32.27 1.35
CA THR A 623 8.62 31.77 0.84
C THR A 623 9.59 31.57 2.00
N ILE A 624 10.14 30.37 2.10
CA ILE A 624 11.18 29.99 3.08
C ILE A 624 12.46 29.60 2.33
N THR A 625 13.60 29.61 3.03
CA THR A 625 14.90 29.16 2.51
C THR A 625 15.32 27.81 3.05
N ASP A 626 14.71 27.40 4.16
CA ASP A 626 14.97 26.16 4.87
C ASP A 626 13.82 25.90 5.87
N ALA A 627 13.91 24.78 6.58
CA ALA A 627 12.94 24.38 7.57
C ALA A 627 12.72 25.42 8.69
N ALA A 628 13.70 26.26 9.04
CA ALA A 628 13.59 27.24 10.13
C ALA A 628 12.54 28.32 9.85
N GLY A 629 12.25 28.59 8.57
CA GLY A 629 11.18 29.50 8.14
C GLY A 629 9.76 28.99 8.40
N ILE A 630 9.59 27.71 8.72
CA ILE A 630 8.29 27.10 9.06
C ILE A 630 7.98 27.38 10.56
N PRO A 631 6.75 27.71 10.96
CA PRO A 631 6.38 27.81 12.36
C PRO A 631 6.69 26.54 13.13
N ALA A 632 7.24 26.69 14.34
CA ALA A 632 7.54 25.55 15.20
C ALA A 632 6.29 24.69 15.46
N SER A 633 5.11 25.31 15.60
CA SER A 633 3.84 24.62 15.79
C SER A 633 3.42 23.71 14.63
N ILE A 634 3.89 23.98 13.40
CA ILE A 634 3.65 23.07 12.26
C ILE A 634 4.69 21.94 12.30
N ARG A 635 5.98 22.28 12.48
CA ARG A 635 7.05 21.29 12.50
C ARG A 635 6.92 20.26 13.63
N THR A 636 6.53 20.69 14.83
CA THR A 636 6.44 19.80 16.00
C THR A 636 5.15 19.00 16.04
N ASN A 637 4.11 19.43 15.34
CA ASN A 637 2.84 18.72 15.27
C ASN A 637 2.83 17.67 14.16
N ALA A 638 3.64 17.83 13.12
CA ALA A 638 3.72 16.87 12.03
C ALA A 638 4.45 15.58 12.45
N GLY A 639 3.94 14.45 11.97
CA GLY A 639 4.42 13.12 12.32
C GLY A 639 3.77 12.58 13.58
N LEU A 640 4.40 11.54 14.13
CA LEU A 640 3.87 10.76 15.25
C LEU A 640 3.66 11.62 16.50
N GLU A 641 2.51 11.46 17.15
CA GLU A 641 2.33 12.02 18.48
C GLU A 641 3.28 11.35 19.49
N ALA A 642 3.61 12.05 20.58
CA ALA A 642 4.62 11.62 21.55
C ALA A 642 4.38 10.19 22.10
N ALA A 643 3.11 9.76 22.21
CA ALA A 643 2.71 8.45 22.70
C ALA A 643 3.03 7.28 21.75
N TYR A 644 3.45 7.58 20.51
CA TYR A 644 3.73 6.60 19.46
C TYR A 644 5.15 6.71 18.91
N THR A 645 5.96 7.66 19.37
CA THR A 645 7.36 7.82 18.91
C THR A 645 8.26 6.62 19.21
N ASP A 646 7.85 5.71 20.11
CA ASP A 646 8.53 4.45 20.40
C ASP A 646 8.60 3.53 19.17
N ILE A 647 7.63 3.60 18.25
CA ILE A 647 7.58 2.73 17.07
C ILE A 647 8.69 3.06 16.06
N LEU A 648 9.31 4.24 16.12
CA LEU A 648 10.47 4.60 15.29
C LEU A 648 11.71 3.75 15.62
N SER A 649 11.72 3.11 16.79
CA SER A 649 12.78 2.21 17.24
C SER A 649 12.37 0.74 17.17
N TRP A 650 11.19 0.44 16.63
CA TRP A 650 10.70 -0.92 16.49
C TRP A 650 11.58 -1.72 15.52
N THR A 651 11.90 -2.96 15.88
CA THR A 651 12.66 -3.89 15.03
C THR A 651 11.90 -5.20 14.91
N PRO A 652 11.94 -5.93 13.78
CA PRO A 652 11.27 -7.23 13.65
C PRO A 652 11.59 -8.20 14.79
N ALA A 653 10.59 -8.98 15.22
CA ALA A 653 10.78 -10.16 16.05
C ALA A 653 10.94 -11.38 15.14
N GLY A 654 11.84 -12.29 15.53
CA GLY A 654 12.07 -13.55 14.82
C GLY A 654 13.15 -13.43 13.76
#